data_AF-A0A349Y3R5-F1
#
_entry.id   AF-A0A349Y3R5-F1
#
_cell.length_a   1.000
_cell.length_b   1.000
_cell.length_c   1.000
_cell.angle_alpha   90.00
_cell.angle_beta   90.00
_cell.angle_gamma   90.00
#
_symmetry.space_group_name_H-M   'P 1'
#
loop_
_entity.id
_entity.type
_entity.pdbx_description
1 polymer ?
#
loop_
_entity_poly.entity_id
_entity_poly.type
_entity_poly.pdbx_seq_one_letter_code
_entity_poly.pdbx_strand_id
1 'polypeptide(L)'
;MELQAATVNSAEGALVAVATGNLNIGVSEDSYNWSEGRKHRHSGLLNTTTRTTRDSLDETVAQGSTVGGNTVAIQGRNVTITGSDVISDVGTTIAADQDLVIQAARESATESHFKKKEQSGLIYNGGAAITAGTQMQSDDNKAARNTAAGSTVGSLAGDVVLLAGGAYRQIGSDVLAPEGDVDIHAREVAILEARETQTTAQESKFRQAGLTVAVTAPVITALQTAGNMASATSKTSDWRKQAMGAATAAGAVKEGVDAVGADPGAAGGLNISITVGASKSDSRTTTQSDTAAASSIRAGGDVRISATGAGNASDITIQGSDVTADGNIRLKADGDVALLASRDVIEMERKSSSASGGVGVAIAVGSGGASAGITANASASRGSGKGEDVYWNTTHLTAGESLVIESGGDTTLRGAVVSGEQVAMNVGGNLAVESLQDTHSFHSKDRTVGGSVTFGAGFSGSAYMLNQKSDSEFASVTEQSAIRAGDGGFQINVDGTTQLVGGAISSSDAAIDAGRNRLQTAALVVSDIENASSAKASSGGIGVTDETFSGLYGATKTIIGNKLIHGDASDGSQGTTRAAISDGAVLITDDELQRALTGKGAEQQLAGLNRDTLNAHQSAALIDLERLEERAAAEHAITGEAFRQGTAWTTDLVHKAATEQSRIVLQTCEAGGTNCRQTELALEDVQAIDGKLYIFNNGIFNAEPYALATGAKQNTNEANASGVYYILNPYTGNKVAEGLYAMYDKANGILGSLTGVMLPVTAASQANIALLERAREEGWEFNAVNHSRGSMTFTNAMLQLRGDDQKMFPIGYILYNGAAANAQQALGLVGLIGDARGEVWQNTHPTDIVGSWRVILGGNPATSEKNQGSFPGSHSAYVGYLPADGTELRSITDKVWGIGKINQPVRQVPKREAEKR
;
A
#
# COMPACT_ATOMS: atom_id res chain seq x y z
N MET A 1 28.20 47.60 -1.13
CA MET A 1 29.10 46.43 -1.10
C MET A 1 28.26 45.21 -1.35
N GLU A 2 28.76 44.25 -2.12
CA GLU A 2 28.01 43.04 -2.49
C GLU A 2 28.94 41.83 -2.41
N LEU A 3 28.53 40.81 -1.66
CA LEU A 3 29.15 39.49 -1.58
C LEU A 3 28.13 38.48 -2.09
N GLN A 4 28.50 37.67 -3.08
CA GLN A 4 27.65 36.63 -3.65
C GLN A 4 28.45 35.33 -3.76
N ALA A 5 27.95 34.25 -3.17
CA ALA A 5 28.65 32.96 -3.07
C ALA A 5 30.14 33.09 -2.72
N ALA A 6 30.47 34.02 -1.82
CA ALA A 6 31.84 34.36 -1.48
C ALA A 6 32.21 33.80 -0.10
N THR A 7 33.41 33.25 0.04
CA THR A 7 33.98 32.90 1.34
C THR A 7 35.00 33.95 1.75
N VAL A 8 34.72 34.70 2.82
CA VAL A 8 35.61 35.71 3.40
C VAL A 8 35.88 35.30 4.85
N ASN A 9 37.09 34.84 5.15
CA ASN A 9 37.45 34.35 6.48
C ASN A 9 38.75 35.00 6.99
N SER A 10 38.80 35.32 8.28
CA SER A 10 39.98 35.78 9.01
C SER A 10 40.32 34.83 10.16
N ALA A 11 41.34 34.00 9.99
CA ALA A 11 41.67 32.89 10.89
C ALA A 11 42.09 33.29 12.32
N GLU A 12 42.67 34.48 12.51
CA GLU A 12 43.22 34.92 13.82
C GLU A 12 42.84 36.36 14.19
N GLY A 13 42.05 37.04 13.36
CA GLY A 13 41.83 38.48 13.47
C GLY A 13 40.38 38.92 13.23
N ALA A 14 40.11 40.18 13.51
CA ALA A 14 38.81 40.80 13.25
C ALA A 14 38.54 40.92 11.75
N LEU A 15 37.35 40.52 11.31
CA LEU A 15 36.80 40.82 10.00
C LEU A 15 35.89 42.04 10.13
N VAL A 16 36.22 43.12 9.42
CA VAL A 16 35.45 44.37 9.43
C VAL A 16 35.03 44.71 8.00
N ALA A 17 33.73 44.79 7.75
CA ALA A 17 33.15 45.19 6.47
C ALA A 17 32.32 46.46 6.64
N VAL A 18 32.76 47.57 6.05
CA VAL A 18 32.10 48.88 6.16
C VAL A 18 31.73 49.40 4.77
N ALA A 19 30.46 49.74 4.56
CA ALA A 19 29.97 50.37 3.35
C ALA A 19 29.28 51.71 3.68
N THR A 20 29.59 52.78 2.94
CA THR A 20 28.86 54.06 3.03
C THR A 20 27.47 54.00 2.39
N GLY A 21 27.15 52.90 1.72
CA GLY A 21 25.85 52.61 1.09
C GLY A 21 25.31 51.28 1.58
N ASN A 22 24.50 50.60 0.77
CA ASN A 22 23.96 49.29 1.14
C ASN A 22 25.05 48.20 1.14
N LEU A 23 24.93 47.21 2.02
CA LEU A 23 25.77 46.02 2.09
C LEU A 23 24.89 44.78 1.93
N ASN A 24 25.13 44.00 0.89
CA ASN A 24 24.39 42.77 0.60
C ASN A 24 25.33 41.57 0.69
N ILE A 25 24.97 40.58 1.51
CA ILE A 25 25.59 39.27 1.59
C ILE A 25 24.54 38.29 1.08
N GLY A 26 24.68 37.87 -0.16
CA GLY A 26 23.68 37.08 -0.86
C GLY A 26 24.23 35.78 -1.41
N VAL A 27 23.36 35.14 -2.19
CA VAL A 27 23.61 33.87 -2.83
C VAL A 27 24.02 34.05 -4.29
N SER A 28 24.69 33.05 -4.85
CA SER A 28 24.66 32.77 -6.29
C SER A 28 23.69 31.60 -6.52
N GLU A 29 23.04 31.55 -7.67
CA GLU A 29 22.11 30.47 -8.00
C GLU A 29 22.77 29.47 -8.94
N ASP A 30 22.78 28.20 -8.56
CA ASP A 30 23.14 27.09 -9.45
C ASP A 30 21.86 26.52 -10.06
N SER A 31 21.75 26.60 -11.39
CA SER A 31 20.63 26.02 -12.12
C SER A 31 21.01 24.70 -12.78
N TYR A 32 20.30 23.64 -12.42
CA TYR A 32 20.42 22.31 -13.02
C TYR A 32 19.19 22.06 -13.89
N ASN A 33 19.41 21.85 -15.19
CA ASN A 33 18.35 21.40 -16.08
C ASN A 33 18.77 20.09 -16.75
N TRP A 34 17.85 19.15 -16.78
CA TRP A 34 18.02 17.92 -17.54
C TRP A 34 16.67 17.41 -18.00
N SER A 35 16.63 16.92 -19.23
CA SER A 35 15.48 16.19 -19.74
C SER A 35 15.93 15.01 -20.58
N GLU A 36 15.23 13.89 -20.43
CA GLU A 36 15.48 12.70 -21.21
C GLU A 36 14.16 12.08 -21.67
N GLY A 37 14.09 11.73 -22.94
CA GLY A 37 12.99 10.96 -23.50
C GLY A 37 13.51 9.67 -24.12
N ARG A 38 13.05 8.51 -23.64
CA ARG A 38 13.38 7.21 -24.23
C ARG A 38 12.14 6.54 -24.78
N LYS A 39 12.27 5.92 -25.96
CA LYS A 39 11.25 5.05 -26.54
C LYS A 39 11.88 3.73 -26.94
N HIS A 40 11.54 2.66 -26.22
CA HIS A 40 11.98 1.31 -26.52
C HIS A 40 10.81 0.50 -27.07
N ARG A 41 11.00 -0.14 -28.21
CA ARG A 41 10.04 -1.08 -28.78
C ARG A 41 10.69 -2.45 -28.85
N HIS A 42 10.08 -3.42 -28.19
CA HIS A 42 10.46 -4.83 -28.27
C HIS A 42 9.32 -5.59 -28.94
N SER A 43 9.65 -6.37 -29.97
CA SER A 43 8.71 -7.24 -30.67
C SER A 43 9.22 -8.67 -30.55
N GLY A 44 8.41 -9.53 -29.95
CA GLY A 44 8.62 -10.97 -29.88
C GLY A 44 7.65 -11.71 -30.80
N LEU A 45 7.69 -13.04 -30.76
CA LEU A 45 6.85 -13.90 -31.61
C LEU A 45 5.34 -13.71 -31.38
N LEU A 46 4.94 -13.39 -30.14
CA LEU A 46 3.53 -13.39 -29.71
C LEU A 46 3.05 -12.04 -29.16
N ASN A 47 3.95 -11.09 -28.91
CA ASN A 47 3.60 -9.78 -28.37
C ASN A 47 4.54 -8.66 -28.86
N THR A 48 4.06 -7.44 -28.76
CA THR A 48 4.87 -6.23 -28.91
C THR A 48 4.66 -5.35 -27.71
N THR A 49 5.77 -4.86 -27.13
CA THR A 49 5.76 -3.93 -26.01
C THR A 49 6.51 -2.66 -26.41
N THR A 50 5.84 -1.52 -26.32
CA THR A 50 6.45 -0.20 -26.48
C THR A 50 6.47 0.50 -25.12
N ARG A 51 7.64 0.91 -24.66
CA ARG A 51 7.84 1.68 -23.43
C ARG A 51 8.33 3.07 -23.82
N THR A 52 7.60 4.09 -23.41
CA THR A 52 8.01 5.49 -23.54
C THR A 52 8.22 6.04 -22.14
N THR A 53 9.38 6.60 -21.85
CA THR A 53 9.66 7.35 -20.62
C THR A 53 10.06 8.77 -20.98
N ARG A 54 9.62 9.74 -20.17
CA ARG A 54 10.14 11.10 -20.21
C ARG A 54 10.36 11.55 -18.78
N ASP A 55 11.58 11.95 -18.49
CA ASP A 55 11.98 12.42 -17.18
C ASP A 55 12.59 13.80 -17.36
N SER A 56 12.24 14.75 -16.49
CA SER A 56 12.84 16.07 -16.48
C SER A 56 12.99 16.60 -15.07
N LEU A 57 14.07 17.35 -14.85
CA LEU A 57 14.37 18.08 -13.63
C LEU A 57 14.84 19.48 -14.04
N ASP A 58 14.18 20.49 -13.49
CA ASP A 58 14.63 21.88 -13.51
C ASP A 58 14.75 22.32 -12.04
N GLU A 59 15.97 22.51 -11.57
CA GLU A 59 16.29 22.83 -10.17
C GLU A 59 17.16 24.08 -10.08
N THR A 60 16.91 24.93 -9.10
CA THR A 60 17.71 26.10 -8.75
C THR A 60 18.03 26.04 -7.26
N VAL A 61 19.32 25.97 -6.97
CA VAL A 61 19.89 25.84 -5.61
C VAL A 61 20.60 27.13 -5.25
N ALA A 62 20.44 27.60 -4.02
CA ALA A 62 21.03 28.84 -3.55
C ALA A 62 22.39 28.56 -2.90
N GLN A 63 23.47 29.11 -3.47
CA GLN A 63 24.84 29.01 -2.93
C GLN A 63 25.16 30.25 -2.10
N GLY A 64 25.08 30.12 -0.77
CA GLY A 64 25.33 31.17 0.19
C GLY A 64 26.77 31.71 0.22
N SER A 65 26.92 32.95 0.68
CA SER A 65 28.22 33.47 1.09
C SER A 65 28.51 33.06 2.54
N THR A 66 29.79 32.92 2.87
CA THR A 66 30.25 32.67 4.25
C THR A 66 31.22 33.77 4.66
N VAL A 67 30.87 34.52 5.69
CA VAL A 67 31.71 35.56 6.29
C VAL A 67 32.08 35.11 7.71
N GLY A 68 33.37 35.02 8.01
CA GLY A 68 33.80 34.63 9.34
C GLY A 68 35.15 35.14 9.81
N GLY A 69 35.38 35.01 11.10
CA GLY A 69 36.66 35.30 11.75
C GLY A 69 36.52 35.42 13.26
N ASN A 70 37.61 35.73 13.95
CA ASN A 70 37.59 35.79 15.42
C ASN A 70 36.50 36.75 15.95
N THR A 71 36.42 37.95 15.40
CA THR A 71 35.26 38.86 15.57
C THR A 71 34.77 39.29 14.19
N VAL A 72 33.46 39.48 14.02
CA VAL A 72 32.88 40.00 12.78
C VAL A 72 32.15 41.31 13.07
N ALA A 73 32.50 42.38 12.35
CA ALA A 73 31.81 43.66 12.43
C ALA A 73 31.36 44.12 11.03
N ILE A 74 30.07 44.34 10.84
CA ILE A 74 29.46 44.74 9.57
C ILE A 74 28.74 46.08 9.78
N GLN A 75 29.00 47.05 8.90
CA GLN A 75 28.31 48.34 8.90
C GLN A 75 27.87 48.75 7.49
N GLY A 76 26.64 49.23 7.36
CA GLY A 76 26.10 49.76 6.11
C GLY A 76 24.90 50.69 6.32
N ARG A 77 24.44 51.34 5.24
CA ARG A 77 23.18 52.09 5.29
C ARG A 77 21.98 51.14 5.47
N ASN A 78 21.90 50.13 4.61
CA ASN A 78 21.03 48.97 4.77
C ASN A 78 21.90 47.73 4.69
N VAL A 79 21.61 46.72 5.49
CA VAL A 79 22.34 45.44 5.48
C VAL A 79 21.34 44.32 5.18
N THR A 80 21.62 43.52 4.15
CA THR A 80 20.81 42.35 3.81
C THR A 80 21.68 41.11 3.75
N ILE A 81 21.30 40.07 4.50
CA ILE A 81 21.90 38.74 4.49
C ILE A 81 20.83 37.78 3.95
N THR A 82 21.14 37.05 2.88
CA THR A 82 20.20 36.14 2.21
C THR A 82 20.85 34.78 1.96
N GLY A 83 20.25 33.72 2.50
CA GLY A 83 20.75 32.34 2.47
C GLY A 83 22.25 32.21 2.70
N SER A 84 22.80 32.97 3.65
CA SER A 84 24.25 33.13 3.85
C SER A 84 24.62 33.10 5.33
N ASP A 85 25.88 32.79 5.61
CA ASP A 85 26.41 32.63 6.96
C ASP A 85 27.32 33.80 7.35
N VAL A 86 27.09 34.37 8.53
CA VAL A 86 27.94 35.38 9.17
C VAL A 86 28.26 34.92 10.58
N ILE A 87 29.43 34.30 10.78
CA ILE A 87 29.76 33.58 12.02
C ILE A 87 31.10 34.06 12.57
N SER A 88 31.16 34.36 13.86
CA SER A 88 32.40 34.69 14.57
C SER A 88 32.75 33.70 15.68
N ASP A 89 34.01 33.72 16.13
CA ASP A 89 34.42 32.92 17.28
C ASP A 89 34.02 33.58 18.61
N VAL A 90 34.24 34.90 18.76
CA VAL A 90 34.09 35.61 20.05
C VAL A 90 33.14 36.81 20.03
N GLY A 91 32.62 37.22 18.86
CA GLY A 91 31.59 38.25 18.81
C GLY A 91 31.23 38.73 17.42
N THR A 92 29.93 38.88 17.17
CA THR A 92 29.37 39.37 15.89
C THR A 92 28.59 40.66 16.14
N THR A 93 28.90 41.72 15.40
CA THR A 93 28.16 42.99 15.43
C THR A 93 27.75 43.40 14.04
N ILE A 94 26.47 43.67 13.83
CA ILE A 94 25.92 44.17 12.56
C ILE A 94 25.14 45.45 12.83
N ALA A 95 25.55 46.53 12.19
CA ALA A 95 24.93 47.85 12.33
C ALA A 95 24.45 48.37 10.96
N ALA A 96 23.14 48.61 10.85
CA ALA A 96 22.51 49.28 9.73
C ALA A 96 22.02 50.68 10.15
N ASP A 97 22.39 51.72 9.40
CA ASP A 97 21.86 53.08 9.66
C ASP A 97 20.33 53.16 9.45
N GLN A 98 19.80 52.29 8.59
CA GLN A 98 18.38 52.10 8.30
C GLN A 98 18.00 50.64 8.59
N ASP A 99 17.81 49.82 7.56
CA ASP A 99 17.19 48.49 7.74
C ASP A 99 18.23 47.36 7.74
N LEU A 100 18.00 46.37 8.63
CA LEU A 100 18.75 45.12 8.69
C LEU A 100 17.80 43.95 8.38
N VAL A 101 18.10 43.20 7.32
CA VAL A 101 17.32 42.03 6.89
C VAL A 101 18.19 40.78 6.90
N ILE A 102 17.78 39.75 7.62
CA ILE A 102 18.38 38.41 7.61
C ILE A 102 17.29 37.45 7.13
N GLN A 103 17.45 36.87 5.94
CA GLN A 103 16.37 36.08 5.33
C GLN A 103 16.87 34.81 4.66
N ALA A 104 15.99 33.82 4.53
CA ALA A 104 16.23 32.66 3.70
C ALA A 104 16.35 33.05 2.22
N ALA A 105 17.26 32.40 1.50
CA ALA A 105 17.18 32.32 0.06
C ALA A 105 16.08 31.32 -0.35
N ARG A 106 15.61 31.44 -1.59
CA ARG A 106 14.61 30.53 -2.14
C ARG A 106 15.28 29.54 -3.07
N GLU A 107 15.02 28.26 -2.85
CA GLU A 107 15.36 27.20 -3.78
C GLU A 107 14.10 26.71 -4.49
N SER A 108 14.23 26.19 -5.70
CA SER A 108 13.09 25.65 -6.44
C SER A 108 13.46 24.40 -7.21
N ALA A 109 12.55 23.44 -7.29
CA ALA A 109 12.71 22.25 -8.12
C ALA A 109 11.40 21.86 -8.77
N THR A 110 11.43 21.61 -10.08
CA THR A 110 10.32 21.07 -10.87
C THR A 110 10.75 19.75 -11.48
N GLU A 111 10.05 18.68 -11.10
CA GLU A 111 10.32 17.32 -11.50
C GLU A 111 9.11 16.77 -12.28
N SER A 112 9.36 16.06 -13.38
CA SER A 112 8.33 15.33 -14.12
C SER A 112 8.83 13.93 -14.46
N HIS A 113 8.02 12.94 -14.12
CA HIS A 113 8.25 11.53 -14.42
C HIS A 113 7.06 10.97 -15.16
N PHE A 114 7.21 10.77 -16.47
CA PHE A 114 6.19 10.20 -17.33
C PHE A 114 6.62 8.82 -17.80
N LYS A 115 5.76 7.82 -17.61
CA LYS A 115 5.97 6.45 -18.06
C LYS A 115 4.74 5.93 -18.75
N LYS A 116 4.89 5.48 -19.99
CA LYS A 116 3.82 4.85 -20.78
C LYS A 116 4.26 3.50 -21.31
N LYS A 117 3.47 2.47 -21.04
CA LYS A 117 3.64 1.10 -21.54
C LYS A 117 2.46 0.73 -22.42
N GLU A 118 2.73 0.42 -23.68
CA GLU A 118 1.76 -0.08 -24.64
C GLU A 118 2.12 -1.53 -24.99
N GLN A 119 1.15 -2.43 -24.89
CA GLN A 119 1.31 -3.83 -25.22
C GLN A 119 0.25 -4.24 -26.24
N SER A 120 0.63 -5.08 -27.20
CA SER A 120 -0.27 -5.67 -28.19
C SER A 120 0.09 -7.12 -28.46
N GLY A 121 -0.90 -7.97 -28.77
CA GLY A 121 -0.72 -9.41 -28.96
C GLY A 121 -1.18 -10.19 -27.73
N LEU A 122 -0.45 -11.24 -27.34
CA LEU A 122 -0.73 -11.99 -26.12
C LEU A 122 -0.12 -11.31 -24.88
N ILE A 123 -0.98 -10.90 -23.95
CA ILE A 123 -0.67 -10.12 -22.75
C ILE A 123 -1.00 -10.98 -21.53
N TYR A 124 -0.04 -11.11 -20.62
CA TYR A 124 -0.21 -11.83 -19.36
C TYR A 124 -0.62 -10.85 -18.25
N ASN A 125 -1.76 -11.10 -17.59
CA ASN A 125 -2.33 -10.20 -16.57
C ASN A 125 -2.21 -10.75 -15.13
N GLY A 126 -1.36 -11.75 -14.90
CA GLY A 126 -1.24 -12.43 -13.60
C GLY A 126 -2.17 -13.65 -13.47
N GLY A 127 -1.82 -14.58 -12.58
CA GLY A 127 -2.55 -15.85 -12.42
C GLY A 127 -2.57 -16.70 -13.70
N ALA A 128 -3.73 -17.28 -14.04
CA ALA A 128 -3.97 -17.99 -15.29
C ALA A 128 -4.67 -17.13 -16.37
N ALA A 129 -4.63 -15.79 -16.24
CA ALA A 129 -5.32 -14.88 -17.14
C ALA A 129 -4.42 -14.38 -18.29
N ILE A 130 -4.83 -14.65 -19.53
CA ILE A 130 -4.16 -14.19 -20.75
C ILE A 130 -5.15 -13.37 -21.59
N THR A 131 -4.74 -12.17 -22.02
CA THR A 131 -5.50 -11.34 -22.96
C THR A 131 -4.80 -11.28 -24.31
N ALA A 132 -5.48 -11.71 -25.37
CA ALA A 132 -5.13 -11.38 -26.75
C ALA A 132 -5.75 -10.02 -27.11
N GLY A 133 -4.94 -8.98 -27.22
CA GLY A 133 -5.47 -7.64 -27.50
C GLY A 133 -4.44 -6.52 -27.38
N THR A 134 -4.92 -5.36 -26.98
CA THR A 134 -4.12 -4.15 -26.73
C THR A 134 -4.31 -3.69 -25.29
N GLN A 135 -3.24 -3.17 -24.69
CA GLN A 135 -3.24 -2.59 -23.36
C GLN A 135 -2.34 -1.37 -23.35
N MET A 136 -2.78 -0.31 -22.68
CA MET A 136 -2.02 0.89 -22.45
C MET A 136 -2.12 1.24 -20.97
N GLN A 137 -0.96 1.44 -20.35
CA GLN A 137 -0.82 2.00 -19.01
C GLN A 137 0.06 3.24 -19.10
N SER A 138 -0.36 4.34 -18.48
CA SER A 138 0.38 5.59 -18.43
C SER A 138 0.33 6.17 -17.03
N ASP A 139 1.49 6.52 -16.50
CA ASP A 139 1.66 7.21 -15.22
C ASP A 139 2.41 8.52 -15.49
N ASP A 140 1.88 9.65 -15.04
CA ASP A 140 2.48 10.98 -15.14
C ASP A 140 2.52 11.60 -13.74
N ASN A 141 3.72 11.71 -13.18
CA ASN A 141 3.96 12.31 -11.87
C ASN A 141 4.70 13.63 -12.06
N LYS A 142 4.19 14.70 -11.45
CA LYS A 142 4.82 16.02 -11.46
C LYS A 142 4.94 16.53 -10.05
N ALA A 143 6.06 17.13 -9.73
CA ALA A 143 6.28 17.83 -8.47
C ALA A 143 6.90 19.19 -8.76
N ALA A 144 6.42 20.23 -8.11
CA ALA A 144 7.06 21.54 -8.08
C ALA A 144 7.19 21.92 -6.61
N ARG A 145 8.40 22.25 -6.15
CA ARG A 145 8.67 22.68 -4.78
C ARG A 145 9.43 24.01 -4.76
N ASN A 146 9.14 24.84 -3.78
CA ASN A 146 9.98 25.96 -3.35
C ASN A 146 10.30 25.77 -1.88
N THR A 147 11.58 25.81 -1.54
CA THR A 147 12.09 25.60 -0.18
C THR A 147 12.89 26.82 0.27
N ALA A 148 13.01 26.99 1.58
CA ALA A 148 13.73 28.10 2.20
C ALA A 148 15.12 27.63 2.64
N ALA A 149 16.17 28.22 2.07
CA ALA A 149 17.54 28.04 2.50
C ALA A 149 17.93 29.17 3.46
N GLY A 150 17.85 28.91 4.77
CA GLY A 150 18.03 29.93 5.82
C GLY A 150 19.40 30.62 5.82
N SER A 151 19.45 31.85 6.36
CA SER A 151 20.72 32.49 6.73
C SER A 151 21.06 32.16 8.19
N THR A 152 22.34 32.14 8.52
CA THR A 152 22.79 32.02 9.92
C THR A 152 23.68 33.19 10.31
N VAL A 153 23.34 33.90 11.38
CA VAL A 153 24.19 34.93 11.99
C VAL A 153 24.54 34.50 13.41
N GLY A 154 25.81 34.41 13.77
CA GLY A 154 26.14 33.91 15.10
C GLY A 154 27.53 34.19 15.62
N SER A 155 27.74 33.87 16.89
CA SER A 155 29.04 33.85 17.55
C SER A 155 29.17 32.58 18.39
N LEU A 156 30.30 31.87 18.31
CA LEU A 156 30.47 30.59 18.98
C LEU A 156 30.65 30.72 20.50
N ALA A 157 31.45 31.70 20.95
CA ALA A 157 31.83 31.87 22.35
C ALA A 157 31.52 33.28 22.91
N GLY A 158 30.78 34.10 22.16
CA GLY A 158 30.48 35.48 22.57
C GLY A 158 29.15 35.98 22.02
N ASP A 159 29.00 37.30 22.00
CA ASP A 159 27.71 37.94 21.81
C ASP A 159 27.40 38.21 20.33
N VAL A 160 26.10 38.29 20.03
CA VAL A 160 25.58 38.77 18.74
C VAL A 160 24.79 40.05 18.97
N VAL A 161 25.26 41.15 18.36
CA VAL A 161 24.64 42.48 18.48
C VAL A 161 24.15 42.96 17.12
N LEU A 162 22.84 43.16 16.99
CA LEU A 162 22.15 43.53 15.75
C LEU A 162 21.44 44.88 15.93
N LEU A 163 21.93 45.90 15.22
CA LEU A 163 21.46 47.27 15.34
C LEU A 163 20.89 47.75 14.01
N ALA A 164 19.65 48.26 14.01
CA ALA A 164 19.00 48.89 12.87
C ALA A 164 18.44 50.26 13.26
N GLY A 165 18.78 51.32 12.52
CA GLY A 165 18.17 52.64 12.74
C GLY A 165 16.71 52.74 12.25
N GLY A 166 16.28 51.78 11.42
CA GLY A 166 14.93 51.57 10.90
C GLY A 166 14.37 50.23 11.38
N ALA A 167 14.08 49.32 10.45
CA ALA A 167 13.49 48.01 10.76
C ALA A 167 14.54 46.88 10.82
N TYR A 168 14.38 45.97 11.78
CA TYR A 168 15.04 44.67 11.80
C TYR A 168 14.06 43.58 11.34
N ARG A 169 14.44 42.78 10.33
CA ARG A 169 13.63 41.68 9.82
C ARG A 169 14.43 40.39 9.75
N GLN A 170 13.94 39.34 10.40
CA GLN A 170 14.44 37.98 10.31
C GLN A 170 13.38 37.09 9.65
N ILE A 171 13.72 36.32 8.61
CA ILE A 171 12.74 35.53 7.84
C ILE A 171 13.31 34.13 7.53
N GLY A 172 12.76 33.08 8.14
CA GLY A 172 13.23 31.69 8.03
C GLY A 172 14.75 31.55 8.21
N SER A 173 15.30 32.22 9.24
CA SER A 173 16.75 32.33 9.46
C SER A 173 17.10 32.16 10.94
N ASP A 174 18.38 31.93 11.23
CA ASP A 174 18.88 31.62 12.55
C ASP A 174 19.82 32.70 13.09
N VAL A 175 19.65 33.07 14.37
CA VAL A 175 20.59 33.89 15.13
C VAL A 175 21.08 33.12 16.36
N LEU A 176 22.39 32.91 16.47
CA LEU A 176 22.96 31.94 17.42
C LEU A 176 24.12 32.54 18.25
N ALA A 177 24.00 32.47 19.59
CA ALA A 177 25.06 32.80 20.55
C ALA A 177 25.09 31.75 21.69
N PRO A 178 25.50 30.49 21.43
CA PRO A 178 25.39 29.39 22.39
C PRO A 178 26.12 29.60 23.73
N GLU A 179 27.13 30.46 23.82
CA GLU A 179 27.81 30.80 25.09
C GLU A 179 27.71 32.29 25.46
N GLY A 180 26.92 33.08 24.71
CA GLY A 180 26.83 34.53 24.87
C GLY A 180 25.40 35.06 24.78
N ASP A 181 25.30 36.38 24.68
CA ASP A 181 24.02 37.10 24.59
C ASP A 181 23.62 37.39 23.13
N VAL A 182 22.32 37.59 22.91
CA VAL A 182 21.80 38.17 21.66
C VAL A 182 21.09 39.50 21.97
N ASP A 183 21.59 40.60 21.42
CA ASP A 183 20.99 41.92 21.53
C ASP A 183 20.48 42.42 20.16
N ILE A 184 19.18 42.70 20.07
CA ILE A 184 18.53 43.26 18.89
C ILE A 184 17.93 44.62 19.23
N HIS A 185 18.31 45.65 18.48
CA HIS A 185 17.78 47.00 18.64
C HIS A 185 17.35 47.58 17.29
N ALA A 186 16.08 47.97 17.19
CA ALA A 186 15.53 48.62 16.01
C ALA A 186 14.44 49.63 16.37
N ARG A 187 13.91 50.36 15.39
CA ARG A 187 12.63 51.06 15.55
C ARG A 187 11.45 50.12 15.41
N GLU A 188 11.57 49.07 14.59
CA GLU A 188 10.55 48.04 14.37
C GLU A 188 11.27 46.68 14.26
N VAL A 189 10.74 45.64 14.89
CA VAL A 189 11.31 44.29 14.87
C VAL A 189 10.28 43.29 14.35
N ALA A 190 10.65 42.51 13.32
CA ALA A 190 9.84 41.41 12.82
C ALA A 190 10.69 40.14 12.67
N ILE A 191 10.33 39.07 13.39
CA ILE A 191 10.94 37.74 13.30
C ILE A 191 9.87 36.79 12.77
N LEU A 192 10.00 36.35 11.53
CA LEU A 192 8.95 35.71 10.77
C LEU A 192 9.41 34.36 10.22
N GLU A 193 8.48 33.48 9.95
CA GLU A 193 8.72 32.29 9.15
C GLU A 193 8.96 32.65 7.66
N ALA A 194 9.78 31.84 6.97
CA ALA A 194 9.73 31.74 5.51
C ALA A 194 8.60 30.81 5.07
N ARG A 195 8.20 30.87 3.80
CA ARG A 195 7.13 30.02 3.23
C ARG A 195 7.69 29.04 2.22
N GLU A 196 7.41 27.76 2.44
CA GLU A 196 7.70 26.68 1.52
C GLU A 196 6.42 26.23 0.83
N THR A 197 6.50 25.94 -0.47
CA THR A 197 5.34 25.50 -1.24
C THR A 197 5.66 24.23 -1.99
N GLN A 198 4.72 23.29 -2.03
CA GLN A 198 4.86 22.08 -2.85
C GLN A 198 3.56 21.80 -3.57
N THR A 199 3.64 21.44 -4.85
CA THR A 199 2.52 20.92 -5.62
C THR A 199 2.92 19.59 -6.22
N THR A 200 2.15 18.55 -5.94
CA THR A 200 2.32 17.23 -6.55
C THR A 200 1.08 16.88 -7.34
N ALA A 201 1.26 16.37 -8.57
CA ALA A 201 0.18 15.89 -9.40
C ALA A 201 0.53 14.49 -9.89
N GLN A 202 -0.32 13.51 -9.56
CA GLN A 202 -0.18 12.13 -9.98
C GLN A 202 -1.36 11.78 -10.87
N GLU A 203 -1.10 11.38 -12.11
CA GLU A 203 -2.12 10.94 -13.06
C GLU A 203 -1.81 9.52 -13.53
N SER A 204 -2.74 8.59 -13.33
CA SER A 204 -2.65 7.24 -13.87
C SER A 204 -3.81 6.95 -14.82
N LYS A 205 -3.49 6.41 -15.99
CA LYS A 205 -4.43 6.05 -17.06
C LYS A 205 -4.21 4.61 -17.48
N PHE A 206 -5.32 3.89 -17.61
CA PHE A 206 -5.35 2.52 -18.08
C PHE A 206 -6.37 2.37 -19.21
N ARG A 207 -6.00 1.68 -20.28
CA ARG A 207 -6.92 1.28 -21.36
C ARG A 207 -6.59 -0.15 -21.76
N GLN A 208 -7.60 -0.99 -21.95
CA GLN A 208 -7.42 -2.34 -22.46
C GLN A 208 -8.56 -2.67 -23.42
N ALA A 209 -8.24 -3.40 -24.49
CA ALA A 209 -9.24 -3.96 -25.39
C ALA A 209 -8.74 -5.30 -25.91
N GLY A 210 -9.51 -6.37 -25.75
CA GLY A 210 -9.09 -7.69 -26.21
C GLY A 210 -9.94 -8.85 -25.73
N LEU A 211 -9.59 -10.04 -26.25
CA LEU A 211 -10.12 -11.33 -25.83
C LEU A 211 -9.31 -11.83 -24.63
N THR A 212 -9.94 -11.93 -23.47
CA THR A 212 -9.34 -12.42 -22.23
C THR A 212 -9.83 -13.82 -21.92
N VAL A 213 -8.92 -14.76 -21.72
CA VAL A 213 -9.19 -16.10 -21.20
C VAL A 213 -8.62 -16.17 -19.80
N ALA A 214 -9.46 -16.48 -18.80
CA ALA A 214 -8.97 -16.67 -17.44
C ALA A 214 -9.66 -17.84 -16.74
N VAL A 215 -8.88 -18.54 -15.94
CA VAL A 215 -9.31 -19.56 -14.97
C VAL A 215 -9.17 -18.92 -13.60
N THR A 216 -10.29 -18.64 -12.93
CA THR A 216 -10.24 -17.92 -11.64
C THR A 216 -10.05 -18.91 -10.50
N ALA A 217 -8.89 -18.87 -9.85
CA ALA A 217 -8.76 -19.25 -8.44
C ALA A 217 -8.70 -17.94 -7.64
N PRO A 218 -9.54 -17.72 -6.62
CA PRO A 218 -9.61 -16.43 -5.93
C PRO A 218 -8.41 -16.26 -5.00
N VAL A 219 -7.31 -15.70 -5.50
CA VAL A 219 -6.23 -15.18 -4.63
C VAL A 219 -5.51 -14.01 -5.30
N ILE A 220 -6.15 -12.84 -5.44
CA ILE A 220 -5.39 -11.58 -5.56
C ILE A 220 -6.22 -10.43 -4.99
N THR A 221 -5.82 -9.94 -3.81
CA THR A 221 -5.72 -8.51 -3.43
C THR A 221 -5.15 -8.45 -2.01
N ALA A 222 -3.81 -8.32 -1.89
CA ALA A 222 -3.13 -7.94 -0.64
C ALA A 222 -1.65 -7.57 -0.86
N LEU A 223 -0.97 -8.15 -1.86
CA LEU A 223 0.50 -8.15 -1.88
C LEU A 223 1.20 -7.04 -2.67
N GLN A 224 0.48 -6.10 -3.31
CA GLN A 224 1.11 -4.94 -3.96
C GLN A 224 1.08 -3.65 -3.12
N THR A 225 0.32 -3.64 -2.03
CA THR A 225 0.25 -2.50 -1.10
C THR A 225 1.47 -2.48 -0.17
N ALA A 226 1.97 -3.63 0.29
CA ALA A 226 3.08 -3.69 1.24
C ALA A 226 4.47 -3.39 0.63
N GLY A 227 4.72 -3.80 -0.63
CA GLY A 227 6.06 -3.70 -1.24
C GLY A 227 6.51 -2.29 -1.62
N ASN A 228 5.57 -1.40 -1.98
CA ASN A 228 5.88 0.00 -2.32
C ASN A 228 5.84 0.93 -1.11
N MET A 229 5.22 0.51 0.00
CA MET A 229 5.07 1.31 1.22
C MET A 229 6.32 1.24 2.11
N ALA A 230 7.00 0.07 2.15
CA ALA A 230 8.21 -0.13 2.96
C ALA A 230 9.41 0.74 2.53
N SER A 231 9.43 1.27 1.29
CA SER A 231 10.49 2.15 0.81
C SER A 231 10.21 3.64 1.06
N ALA A 232 8.96 4.02 1.35
CA ALA A 232 8.56 5.41 1.60
C ALA A 232 8.73 5.83 3.07
N THR A 233 8.80 4.87 4.00
CA THR A 233 8.92 5.13 5.45
C THR A 233 10.35 5.51 5.89
N SER A 234 11.38 5.26 5.07
CA SER A 234 12.79 5.39 5.49
C SER A 234 13.49 6.69 5.10
N LYS A 235 12.80 7.64 4.44
CA LYS A 235 13.42 8.89 3.93
C LYS A 235 12.71 10.19 4.33
N THR A 236 11.81 10.17 5.31
CA THR A 236 11.13 11.37 5.81
C THR A 236 11.41 11.55 7.30
N SER A 237 11.90 12.73 7.69
CA SER A 237 12.27 13.10 9.06
C SER A 237 11.09 13.43 9.97
N ASP A 238 9.87 13.47 9.42
CA ASP A 238 8.65 13.76 10.18
C ASP A 238 8.09 12.51 10.87
N TRP A 239 8.22 12.49 12.20
CA TRP A 239 7.79 11.39 13.06
C TRP A 239 6.28 11.14 13.01
N ARG A 240 5.46 12.14 12.63
CA ARG A 240 4.00 11.99 12.51
C ARG A 240 3.61 11.26 11.21
N LYS A 241 4.36 11.45 10.12
CA LYS A 241 4.20 10.68 8.87
C LYS A 241 4.66 9.23 9.04
N GLN A 242 5.63 8.98 9.91
CA GLN A 242 6.06 7.63 10.29
C GLN A 242 5.00 6.92 11.14
N ALA A 243 4.35 7.62 12.08
CA ALA A 243 3.26 7.08 12.90
C ALA A 243 2.02 6.69 12.06
N MET A 244 1.65 7.51 11.07
CA MET A 244 0.55 7.20 10.14
C MET A 244 0.87 6.05 9.17
N GLY A 245 2.14 5.87 8.78
CA GLY A 245 2.58 4.73 7.97
C GLY A 245 2.76 3.40 8.72
N ALA A 246 2.90 3.44 10.05
CA ALA A 246 3.13 2.27 10.89
C ALA A 246 1.83 1.66 11.46
N ALA A 247 0.81 2.47 11.73
CA ALA A 247 -0.43 2.03 12.38
C ALA A 247 -1.30 1.11 11.49
N THR A 248 -1.34 1.35 10.18
CA THR A 248 -2.06 0.50 9.19
C THR A 248 -1.36 -0.84 8.93
N ALA A 249 -0.06 -0.96 9.22
CA ALA A 249 0.70 -2.19 9.01
C ALA A 249 0.50 -3.25 10.11
N ALA A 250 0.16 -2.83 11.34
CA ALA A 250 0.08 -3.73 12.49
C ALA A 250 -1.30 -4.42 12.64
N GLY A 251 -2.38 -3.78 12.17
CA GLY A 251 -3.74 -4.33 12.28
C GLY A 251 -4.02 -5.51 11.34
N ALA A 252 -3.46 -5.48 10.13
CA ALA A 252 -3.74 -6.50 9.10
C ALA A 252 -3.09 -7.87 9.37
N VAL A 253 -2.16 -7.97 10.32
CA VAL A 253 -1.36 -9.19 10.55
C VAL A 253 -1.90 -10.03 11.71
N LYS A 254 -2.58 -9.43 12.70
CA LYS A 254 -2.90 -10.14 13.96
C LYS A 254 -4.28 -10.79 13.98
N GLU A 255 -5.29 -10.22 13.33
CA GLU A 255 -6.66 -10.77 13.35
C GLU A 255 -6.90 -11.88 12.31
N GLY A 256 -5.93 -12.12 11.41
CA GLY A 256 -6.00 -13.16 10.39
C GLY A 256 -5.58 -14.57 10.84
N VAL A 257 -5.14 -14.74 12.09
CA VAL A 257 -4.47 -15.99 12.53
C VAL A 257 -5.31 -16.84 13.49
N ASP A 258 -6.23 -16.26 14.28
CA ASP A 258 -6.92 -17.00 15.37
C ASP A 258 -8.28 -17.62 14.98
N ALA A 259 -8.82 -17.37 13.79
CA ALA A 259 -10.12 -17.90 13.35
C ALA A 259 -10.04 -19.27 12.61
N VAL A 260 -8.99 -20.06 12.87
CA VAL A 260 -8.61 -21.25 12.07
C VAL A 260 -9.26 -22.57 12.55
N GLY A 261 -10.19 -22.54 13.51
CA GLY A 261 -10.50 -23.72 14.33
C GLY A 261 -11.68 -24.66 13.98
N ALA A 262 -12.62 -24.34 13.09
CA ALA A 262 -13.90 -25.08 13.06
C ALA A 262 -14.54 -25.34 11.67
N ASP A 263 -14.50 -26.62 11.27
CA ASP A 263 -15.36 -27.35 10.30
C ASP A 263 -15.05 -27.33 8.76
N PRO A 264 -14.56 -28.44 8.15
CA PRO A 264 -14.07 -28.51 6.75
C PRO A 264 -15.07 -28.77 5.59
N GLY A 265 -16.38 -28.53 5.75
CA GLY A 265 -17.40 -29.13 4.85
C GLY A 265 -17.97 -28.32 3.67
N ALA A 266 -17.76 -27.00 3.53
CA ALA A 266 -18.78 -26.16 2.86
C ALA A 266 -18.38 -25.16 1.73
N ALA A 267 -17.27 -25.27 1.00
CA ALA A 267 -16.93 -24.36 -0.13
C ALA A 267 -16.39 -25.14 -1.36
N GLY A 268 -16.68 -24.93 -2.65
CA GLY A 268 -17.30 -23.88 -3.48
C GLY A 268 -16.57 -23.91 -4.85
N GLY A 269 -17.27 -23.89 -6.01
CA GLY A 269 -16.80 -24.44 -7.31
C GLY A 269 -15.98 -23.57 -8.29
N LEU A 270 -15.65 -24.13 -9.47
CA LEU A 270 -14.73 -23.61 -10.51
C LEU A 270 -15.43 -22.70 -11.55
N ASN A 271 -14.80 -21.60 -11.97
CA ASN A 271 -15.27 -20.75 -13.07
C ASN A 271 -14.21 -20.55 -14.17
N ILE A 272 -14.57 -20.87 -15.42
CA ILE A 272 -13.80 -20.57 -16.63
C ILE A 272 -14.57 -19.51 -17.42
N SER A 273 -13.90 -18.41 -17.80
CA SER A 273 -14.53 -17.41 -18.67
C SER A 273 -13.62 -16.90 -19.78
N ILE A 274 -14.25 -16.66 -20.92
CA ILE A 274 -13.65 -16.14 -22.15
C ILE A 274 -14.40 -14.85 -22.48
N THR A 275 -13.78 -13.69 -22.34
CA THR A 275 -14.45 -12.38 -22.48
C THR A 275 -13.75 -11.48 -23.49
N VAL A 276 -14.47 -10.98 -24.49
CA VAL A 276 -14.02 -9.87 -25.35
C VAL A 276 -14.54 -8.57 -24.76
N GLY A 277 -13.68 -7.63 -24.44
CA GLY A 277 -14.14 -6.36 -23.87
C GLY A 277 -13.13 -5.25 -24.00
N ALA A 278 -13.60 -4.04 -23.69
CA ALA A 278 -12.79 -2.85 -23.56
C ALA A 278 -12.97 -2.25 -22.16
N SER A 279 -11.89 -1.74 -21.58
CA SER A 279 -11.89 -1.03 -20.31
C SER A 279 -11.02 0.22 -20.38
N LYS A 280 -11.41 1.20 -19.58
CA LYS A 280 -10.77 2.50 -19.43
C LYS A 280 -10.82 2.91 -17.97
N SER A 281 -9.72 3.41 -17.45
CA SER A 281 -9.65 4.07 -16.14
C SER A 281 -8.72 5.27 -16.24
N ASP A 282 -9.11 6.39 -15.65
CA ASP A 282 -8.30 7.60 -15.52
C ASP A 282 -8.46 8.06 -14.07
N SER A 283 -7.33 8.30 -13.40
CA SER A 283 -7.26 8.79 -12.03
C SER A 283 -6.26 9.93 -11.95
N ARG A 284 -6.60 10.97 -11.21
CA ARG A 284 -5.72 12.11 -10.95
C ARG A 284 -5.88 12.57 -9.51
N THR A 285 -4.76 12.72 -8.83
CA THR A 285 -4.66 13.32 -7.51
C THR A 285 -3.73 14.52 -7.60
N THR A 286 -4.14 15.66 -7.06
CA THR A 286 -3.29 16.84 -6.90
C THR A 286 -3.25 17.20 -5.43
N THR A 287 -2.06 17.38 -4.89
CA THR A 287 -1.85 17.84 -3.51
C THR A 287 -1.03 19.10 -3.56
N GLN A 288 -1.48 20.14 -2.86
CA GLN A 288 -0.78 21.40 -2.72
C GLN A 288 -0.54 21.66 -1.24
N SER A 289 0.69 22.04 -0.88
CA SER A 289 1.04 22.45 0.48
C SER A 289 1.68 23.82 0.48
N ASP A 290 1.41 24.59 1.52
CA ASP A 290 2.03 25.86 1.84
C ASP A 290 2.34 25.87 3.34
N THR A 291 3.62 25.70 3.68
CA THR A 291 4.09 25.42 5.05
C THR A 291 5.15 26.42 5.48
N ALA A 292 5.22 26.68 6.77
CA ALA A 292 6.20 27.56 7.38
C ALA A 292 7.58 26.90 7.52
N ALA A 293 8.63 27.69 7.30
CA ALA A 293 9.99 27.41 7.74
C ALA A 293 10.37 28.46 8.80
N ALA A 294 10.39 28.05 10.07
CA ALA A 294 10.54 28.94 11.22
C ALA A 294 11.84 29.74 11.21
N SER A 295 11.84 30.91 11.84
CA SER A 295 13.08 31.57 12.30
C SER A 295 13.42 31.12 13.71
N SER A 296 14.71 31.15 14.07
CA SER A 296 15.15 30.86 15.43
C SER A 296 16.14 31.90 15.97
N ILE A 297 16.04 32.19 17.27
CA ILE A 297 17.03 32.94 18.04
C ILE A 297 17.41 32.11 19.25
N ARG A 298 18.70 31.84 19.45
CA ARG A 298 19.19 31.04 20.58
C ARG A 298 20.40 31.68 21.25
N ALA A 299 20.32 31.88 22.56
CA ALA A 299 21.41 32.36 23.41
C ALA A 299 21.67 31.42 24.58
N GLY A 300 22.94 31.20 24.94
CA GLY A 300 23.32 30.59 26.22
C GLY A 300 23.30 31.58 27.39
N GLY A 301 23.36 32.87 27.08
CA GLY A 301 23.11 33.96 28.02
C GLY A 301 21.68 34.50 27.88
N ASP A 302 21.56 35.82 27.77
CA ASP A 302 20.31 36.54 27.63
C ASP A 302 19.93 36.81 26.16
N VAL A 303 18.64 36.95 25.89
CA VAL A 303 18.11 37.54 24.65
C VAL A 303 17.40 38.86 24.97
N ARG A 304 17.85 39.97 24.37
CA ARG A 304 17.25 41.29 24.54
C ARG A 304 16.80 41.83 23.19
N ILE A 305 15.50 42.05 23.02
CA ILE A 305 14.91 42.58 21.79
C ILE A 305 14.20 43.89 22.11
N SER A 306 14.57 44.95 21.41
CA SER A 306 14.02 46.29 21.64
C SER A 306 13.61 46.98 20.34
N ALA A 307 12.34 47.38 20.27
CA ALA A 307 11.76 48.26 19.27
C ALA A 307 11.47 49.62 19.92
N THR A 308 12.29 50.63 19.67
CA THR A 308 12.13 51.95 20.32
C THR A 308 12.49 53.11 19.39
N GLY A 309 11.98 54.31 19.71
CA GLY A 309 12.36 55.55 19.05
C GLY A 309 11.45 55.99 17.91
N ALA A 310 10.36 55.27 17.62
CA ALA A 310 9.25 55.71 16.78
C ALA A 310 7.92 55.89 17.55
N GLY A 311 7.93 55.80 18.89
CA GLY A 311 6.72 55.86 19.71
C GLY A 311 5.82 54.65 19.47
N ASN A 312 4.52 54.84 19.34
CA ASN A 312 3.56 53.74 19.15
C ASN A 312 3.70 52.97 17.83
N ALA A 313 4.59 53.39 16.92
CA ALA A 313 4.92 52.64 15.70
C ALA A 313 6.14 51.71 15.88
N SER A 314 6.66 51.62 17.11
CA SER A 314 7.80 50.76 17.43
C SER A 314 7.35 49.43 18.00
N ASP A 315 7.05 48.52 17.08
CA ASP A 315 6.42 47.23 17.39
C ASP A 315 7.43 46.07 17.32
N ILE A 316 7.13 45.01 18.07
CA ILE A 316 7.80 43.70 17.96
C ILE A 316 6.78 42.67 17.47
N THR A 317 7.05 42.03 16.33
CA THR A 317 6.27 40.88 15.83
C THR A 317 7.16 39.63 15.76
N ILE A 318 6.68 38.52 16.33
CA ILE A 318 7.31 37.20 16.22
C ILE A 318 6.26 36.22 15.72
N GLN A 319 6.48 35.58 14.57
CA GLN A 319 5.51 34.71 13.91
C GLN A 319 6.09 33.34 13.56
N GLY A 320 5.41 32.27 13.99
CA GLY A 320 5.80 30.87 13.78
C GLY A 320 7.28 30.59 14.03
N SER A 321 7.85 31.20 15.06
CA SER A 321 9.30 31.27 15.30
C SER A 321 9.64 31.01 16.76
N ASP A 322 10.89 30.62 17.00
CA ASP A 322 11.40 30.23 18.32
C ASP A 322 12.43 31.24 18.85
N VAL A 323 12.27 31.68 20.10
CA VAL A 323 13.27 32.48 20.82
C VAL A 323 13.60 31.79 22.14
N THR A 324 14.84 31.34 22.29
CA THR A 324 15.30 30.59 23.47
C THR A 324 16.53 31.26 24.09
N ALA A 325 16.53 31.39 25.41
CA ALA A 325 17.67 31.83 26.20
C ALA A 325 17.85 30.88 27.39
N ASP A 326 19.06 30.42 27.68
CA ASP A 326 19.32 29.69 28.93
C ASP A 326 19.29 30.66 30.13
N GLY A 327 19.54 31.96 29.91
CA GLY A 327 19.33 33.05 30.86
C GLY A 327 17.95 33.71 30.72
N ASN A 328 17.94 35.04 30.58
CA ASN A 328 16.73 35.85 30.55
C ASN A 328 16.29 36.21 29.12
N ILE A 329 14.98 36.37 28.91
CA ILE A 329 14.44 36.99 27.70
C ILE A 329 13.80 38.32 28.08
N ARG A 330 14.16 39.40 27.38
CA ARG A 330 13.52 40.71 27.53
C ARG A 330 13.04 41.26 26.18
N LEU A 331 11.73 41.46 26.05
CA LEU A 331 11.12 42.21 24.95
C LEU A 331 10.71 43.60 25.41
N LYS A 332 11.07 44.62 24.63
CA LYS A 332 10.67 46.01 24.88
C LYS A 332 10.19 46.71 23.61
N ALA A 333 8.93 47.09 23.56
CA ALA A 333 8.33 47.88 22.48
C ALA A 333 7.77 49.20 23.03
N ASP A 334 8.05 50.32 22.37
CA ASP A 334 7.30 51.57 22.65
C ASP A 334 5.85 51.48 22.12
N GLY A 335 5.59 50.60 21.14
CA GLY A 335 4.27 50.23 20.63
C GLY A 335 3.84 48.84 21.08
N ASP A 336 3.39 48.02 20.12
CA ASP A 336 2.76 46.72 20.36
C ASP A 336 3.76 45.55 20.37
N VAL A 337 3.39 44.46 21.05
CA VAL A 337 4.10 43.17 20.98
C VAL A 337 3.14 42.09 20.47
N ALA A 338 3.41 41.50 19.32
CA ALA A 338 2.59 40.45 18.71
C ALA A 338 3.38 39.14 18.55
N LEU A 339 2.95 38.11 19.28
CA LEU A 339 3.45 36.74 19.19
C LEU A 339 2.37 35.88 18.52
N LEU A 340 2.63 35.43 17.30
CA LEU A 340 1.63 34.87 16.40
C LEU A 340 2.04 33.47 15.93
N ALA A 341 1.12 32.52 15.85
CA ALA A 341 1.38 31.28 15.13
C ALA A 341 1.46 31.52 13.62
N SER A 342 2.28 30.73 12.92
CA SER A 342 2.19 30.64 11.46
C SER A 342 1.12 29.64 11.04
N ARG A 343 0.56 29.82 9.84
CA ARG A 343 -0.54 29.01 9.30
C ARG A 343 -0.06 28.17 8.13
N ASP A 344 -0.16 26.86 8.29
CA ASP A 344 0.14 25.86 7.26
C ASP A 344 -1.15 25.33 6.65
N VAL A 345 -1.14 25.08 5.35
CA VAL A 345 -2.31 24.57 4.61
C VAL A 345 -1.89 23.42 3.70
N ILE A 346 -2.65 22.33 3.73
CA ILE A 346 -2.49 21.20 2.81
C ILE A 346 -3.84 20.92 2.15
N GLU A 347 -3.91 21.10 0.84
CA GLU A 347 -5.08 20.83 0.02
C GLU A 347 -4.88 19.57 -0.82
N MET A 348 -5.93 18.77 -0.96
CA MET A 348 -5.95 17.58 -1.80
C MET A 348 -7.20 17.56 -2.69
N GLU A 349 -7.02 17.36 -3.99
CA GLU A 349 -8.12 17.08 -4.92
C GLU A 349 -7.88 15.73 -5.62
N ARG A 350 -8.86 14.83 -5.51
CA ARG A 350 -8.91 13.54 -6.19
C ARG A 350 -10.03 13.53 -7.22
N LYS A 351 -9.75 13.03 -8.42
CA LYS A 351 -10.74 12.72 -9.46
C LYS A 351 -10.44 11.34 -10.04
N SER A 352 -11.45 10.48 -10.14
CA SER A 352 -11.33 9.18 -10.79
C SER A 352 -12.51 8.94 -11.72
N SER A 353 -12.26 8.22 -12.81
CA SER A 353 -13.31 7.76 -13.70
C SER A 353 -12.91 6.45 -14.34
N SER A 354 -13.83 5.51 -14.44
CA SER A 354 -13.61 4.27 -15.17
C SER A 354 -14.84 3.90 -15.99
N ALA A 355 -14.63 3.16 -17.07
CA ALA A 355 -15.67 2.59 -17.90
C ALA A 355 -15.17 1.28 -18.50
N SER A 356 -15.98 0.24 -18.44
CA SER A 356 -15.69 -1.04 -19.08
C SER A 356 -16.95 -1.64 -19.68
N GLY A 357 -16.78 -2.41 -20.73
CA GLY A 357 -17.84 -3.21 -21.30
C GLY A 357 -17.27 -4.37 -22.10
N GLY A 358 -17.94 -5.51 -22.03
CA GLY A 358 -17.50 -6.72 -22.71
C GLY A 358 -18.60 -7.74 -22.89
N VAL A 359 -18.39 -8.64 -23.85
CA VAL A 359 -19.24 -9.79 -24.13
C VAL A 359 -18.36 -11.02 -24.05
N GLY A 360 -18.79 -12.04 -23.32
CA GLY A 360 -18.00 -13.24 -23.09
C GLY A 360 -18.85 -14.49 -22.96
N VAL A 361 -18.21 -15.65 -22.93
CA VAL A 361 -18.84 -16.94 -22.58
C VAL A 361 -18.25 -17.37 -21.24
N ALA A 362 -19.11 -17.72 -20.29
CA ALA A 362 -18.71 -18.18 -18.97
C ALA A 362 -19.29 -19.57 -18.69
N ILE A 363 -18.49 -20.40 -18.03
CA ILE A 363 -18.85 -21.74 -17.59
C ILE A 363 -18.54 -21.81 -16.09
N ALA A 364 -19.57 -21.97 -15.26
CA ALA A 364 -19.44 -22.11 -13.82
C ALA A 364 -19.88 -23.52 -13.40
N VAL A 365 -19.09 -24.18 -12.56
CA VAL A 365 -19.38 -25.52 -12.05
C VAL A 365 -19.39 -25.45 -10.52
N GLY A 366 -20.59 -25.38 -9.93
CA GLY A 366 -20.81 -25.29 -8.49
C GLY A 366 -21.58 -26.48 -7.92
N SER A 367 -21.84 -26.48 -6.60
CA SER A 367 -22.58 -27.54 -5.89
C SER A 367 -24.02 -27.76 -6.38
N GLY A 368 -24.57 -26.83 -7.18
CA GLY A 368 -25.91 -26.90 -7.80
C GLY A 368 -25.95 -27.30 -9.29
N GLY A 369 -24.82 -27.67 -9.92
CA GLY A 369 -24.75 -28.06 -11.33
C GLY A 369 -23.82 -27.18 -12.19
N ALA A 370 -23.65 -27.56 -13.46
CA ALA A 370 -22.85 -26.80 -14.43
C ALA A 370 -23.75 -25.80 -15.21
N SER A 371 -23.38 -24.53 -15.21
CA SER A 371 -24.04 -23.48 -16.01
C SER A 371 -23.11 -22.96 -17.10
N ALA A 372 -23.66 -22.68 -18.28
CA ALA A 372 -22.94 -22.13 -19.43
C ALA A 372 -23.79 -21.09 -20.16
N GLY A 373 -23.22 -19.92 -20.48
CA GLY A 373 -23.97 -18.85 -21.15
C GLY A 373 -23.12 -17.71 -21.71
N ILE A 374 -23.72 -16.92 -22.61
CA ILE A 374 -23.16 -15.69 -23.18
C ILE A 374 -23.43 -14.54 -22.21
N THR A 375 -22.38 -14.05 -21.58
CA THR A 375 -22.37 -12.86 -20.71
C THR A 375 -22.19 -11.59 -21.53
N ALA A 376 -22.90 -10.52 -21.17
CA ALA A 376 -22.61 -9.15 -21.56
C ALA A 376 -22.48 -8.34 -20.27
N ASN A 377 -21.45 -7.51 -20.15
CA ASN A 377 -21.24 -6.65 -19.00
C ASN A 377 -20.93 -5.22 -19.44
N ALA A 378 -21.38 -4.26 -18.65
CA ALA A 378 -21.03 -2.86 -18.76
C ALA A 378 -20.92 -2.28 -17.36
N SER A 379 -19.90 -1.47 -17.11
CA SER A 379 -19.74 -0.75 -15.85
C SER A 379 -19.09 0.61 -16.08
N ALA A 380 -19.44 1.57 -15.25
CA ALA A 380 -18.83 2.88 -15.21
C ALA A 380 -18.73 3.33 -13.75
N SER A 381 -17.60 3.92 -13.38
CA SER A 381 -17.44 4.58 -12.08
C SER A 381 -16.94 6.01 -12.25
N ARG A 382 -17.31 6.87 -11.30
CA ARG A 382 -16.77 8.22 -11.15
C ARG A 382 -16.60 8.51 -9.67
N GLY A 383 -15.46 9.08 -9.34
CA GLY A 383 -15.09 9.48 -7.98
C GLY A 383 -14.57 10.90 -7.95
N SER A 384 -14.87 11.61 -6.87
CA SER A 384 -14.24 12.88 -6.53
C SER A 384 -14.01 12.95 -5.03
N GLY A 385 -12.87 13.49 -4.62
CA GLY A 385 -12.56 13.81 -3.23
C GLY A 385 -11.90 15.17 -3.14
N LYS A 386 -12.19 15.91 -2.08
CA LYS A 386 -11.50 17.16 -1.72
C LYS A 386 -11.19 17.12 -0.24
N GLY A 387 -9.97 17.49 0.12
CA GLY A 387 -9.54 17.67 1.49
C GLY A 387 -8.78 18.97 1.68
N GLU A 388 -8.91 19.56 2.86
CA GLU A 388 -8.15 20.73 3.30
C GLU A 388 -7.79 20.54 4.78
N ASP A 389 -6.49 20.60 5.07
CA ASP A 389 -5.94 20.62 6.42
C ASP A 389 -5.31 21.97 6.70
N VAL A 390 -5.55 22.51 7.89
CA VAL A 390 -4.92 23.72 8.40
C VAL A 390 -4.23 23.38 9.71
N TYR A 391 -2.95 23.69 9.80
CA TYR A 391 -2.16 23.53 11.02
C TYR A 391 -1.63 24.89 11.47
N TRP A 392 -1.57 25.10 12.78
CA TRP A 392 -0.96 26.29 13.36
C TRP A 392 0.37 25.92 14.01
N ASN A 393 1.47 26.54 13.56
CA ASN A 393 2.76 26.39 14.22
C ASN A 393 2.91 27.50 15.26
N THR A 394 2.83 27.09 16.52
CA THR A 394 2.92 27.98 17.68
C THR A 394 4.25 28.73 17.71
N THR A 395 4.24 30.00 18.13
CA THR A 395 5.46 30.76 18.47
C THR A 395 5.87 30.48 19.91
N HIS A 396 7.15 30.19 20.15
CA HIS A 396 7.66 29.89 21.50
C HIS A 396 8.72 30.87 21.95
N LEU A 397 8.54 31.44 23.15
CA LEU A 397 9.57 32.16 23.88
C LEU A 397 9.89 31.38 25.15
N THR A 398 11.15 30.95 25.29
CA THR A 398 11.59 30.09 26.41
C THR A 398 12.84 30.67 27.06
N ALA A 399 12.66 31.24 28.26
CA ALA A 399 13.76 31.68 29.11
C ALA A 399 14.07 30.61 30.17
N GLY A 400 15.34 30.33 30.44
CA GLY A 400 15.73 29.48 31.56
C GLY A 400 15.56 30.17 32.92
N GLU A 401 15.61 31.51 32.95
CA GLU A 401 15.39 32.33 34.14
C GLU A 401 14.13 33.21 34.01
N SER A 402 14.27 34.53 33.91
CA SER A 402 13.13 35.45 33.82
C SER A 402 12.80 35.79 32.37
N LEU A 403 11.50 35.83 32.07
CA LEU A 403 10.97 36.39 30.84
C LEU A 403 10.22 37.69 31.13
N VAL A 404 10.63 38.78 30.49
CA VAL A 404 10.03 40.11 30.66
C VAL A 404 9.50 40.67 29.33
N ILE A 405 8.23 41.08 29.31
CA ILE A 405 7.63 41.80 28.17
C ILE A 405 7.18 43.19 28.64
N GLU A 406 7.68 44.23 27.97
CA GLU A 406 7.24 45.62 28.15
C GLU A 406 6.68 46.16 26.82
N SER A 407 5.39 46.45 26.75
CA SER A 407 4.76 47.11 25.60
C SER A 407 4.15 48.45 26.00
N GLY A 408 4.37 49.48 25.19
CA GLY A 408 3.66 50.77 25.34
C GLY A 408 2.21 50.71 24.86
N GLY A 409 1.91 49.78 23.95
CA GLY A 409 0.57 49.45 23.46
C GLY A 409 0.12 48.04 23.86
N ASP A 410 -0.55 47.36 22.95
CA ASP A 410 -1.16 46.05 23.16
C ASP A 410 -0.11 44.92 23.11
N THR A 411 -0.35 43.83 23.85
CA THR A 411 0.40 42.58 23.74
C THR A 411 -0.53 41.44 23.33
N THR A 412 -0.22 40.72 22.26
CA THR A 412 -1.02 39.60 21.73
C THR A 412 -0.21 38.32 21.66
N LEU A 413 -0.73 37.24 22.23
CA LEU A 413 -0.24 35.86 22.15
C LEU A 413 -1.31 35.02 21.45
N ARG A 414 -1.23 34.91 20.12
CA ARG A 414 -2.23 34.20 19.31
C ARG A 414 -1.60 32.98 18.65
N GLY A 415 -1.79 31.81 19.25
CA GLY A 415 -1.00 30.61 18.98
C GLY A 415 0.44 30.81 19.44
N ALA A 416 0.64 31.19 20.71
CA ALA A 416 1.98 31.45 21.25
C ALA A 416 2.11 30.99 22.70
N VAL A 417 3.29 30.48 23.05
CA VAL A 417 3.65 30.06 24.41
C VAL A 417 4.87 30.85 24.87
N VAL A 418 4.71 31.51 26.01
CA VAL A 418 5.74 32.29 26.69
C VAL A 418 6.07 31.59 28.00
N SER A 419 7.34 31.27 28.23
CA SER A 419 7.76 30.49 29.40
C SER A 419 9.08 30.95 30.02
N GLY A 420 9.16 30.84 31.35
CA GLY A 420 10.37 31.06 32.15
C GLY A 420 10.12 30.76 33.62
N GLU A 421 11.17 30.66 34.44
CA GLU A 421 11.03 30.49 35.89
C GLU A 421 10.20 31.62 36.51
N GLN A 422 10.39 32.85 36.04
CA GLN A 422 9.54 33.99 36.33
C GLN A 422 9.04 34.62 35.04
N VAL A 423 7.76 35.02 35.00
CA VAL A 423 7.24 35.81 33.87
C VAL A 423 6.69 37.14 34.36
N ALA A 424 7.27 38.24 33.89
CA ALA A 424 6.83 39.59 34.20
C ALA A 424 6.35 40.31 32.94
N MET A 425 5.20 40.98 33.01
CA MET A 425 4.66 41.72 31.87
C MET A 425 4.13 43.08 32.31
N ASN A 426 4.47 44.13 31.58
CA ASN A 426 3.90 45.47 31.71
C ASN A 426 3.34 45.88 30.34
N VAL A 427 2.01 45.91 30.24
CA VAL A 427 1.28 46.12 28.98
C VAL A 427 0.51 47.44 29.09
N GLY A 428 0.90 48.45 28.31
CA GLY A 428 0.26 49.77 28.29
C GLY A 428 -1.14 49.79 27.66
N GLY A 429 -1.48 48.75 26.90
CA GLY A 429 -2.79 48.53 26.29
C GLY A 429 -3.46 47.25 26.79
N ASN A 430 -4.03 46.47 25.87
CA ASN A 430 -4.70 45.20 26.13
C ASN A 430 -3.73 44.01 26.05
N LEU A 431 -4.03 42.95 26.81
CA LEU A 431 -3.35 41.66 26.70
C LEU A 431 -4.32 40.62 26.13
N ALA A 432 -4.02 40.03 24.98
CA ALA A 432 -4.80 38.93 24.41
C ALA A 432 -4.00 37.63 24.40
N VAL A 433 -4.58 36.53 24.89
CA VAL A 433 -4.01 35.17 24.80
C VAL A 433 -5.05 34.24 24.18
N GLU A 434 -4.85 33.89 22.91
CA GLU A 434 -5.81 33.16 22.08
C GLU A 434 -5.18 31.87 21.55
N SER A 435 -5.78 30.73 21.90
CA SER A 435 -5.44 29.43 21.31
C SER A 435 -6.11 29.28 19.94
N LEU A 436 -5.43 28.61 19.01
CA LEU A 436 -5.94 28.38 17.65
C LEU A 436 -6.27 26.91 17.43
N GLN A 437 -7.29 26.64 16.62
CA GLN A 437 -7.69 25.29 16.27
C GLN A 437 -7.08 24.87 14.94
N ASP A 438 -6.41 23.73 14.93
CA ASP A 438 -6.11 23.00 13.71
C ASP A 438 -7.43 22.48 13.12
N THR A 439 -7.55 22.50 11.80
CA THR A 439 -8.77 22.06 11.11
C THR A 439 -8.48 21.02 10.06
N HIS A 440 -9.36 20.02 9.93
CA HIS A 440 -9.34 19.07 8.83
C HIS A 440 -10.75 18.96 8.26
N SER A 441 -10.88 19.10 6.94
CA SER A 441 -12.12 18.85 6.22
C SER A 441 -11.85 17.90 5.07
N PHE A 442 -12.69 16.90 4.89
CA PHE A 442 -12.63 15.98 3.76
C PHE A 442 -14.03 15.61 3.30
N HIS A 443 -14.26 15.74 2.00
CA HIS A 443 -15.53 15.38 1.36
C HIS A 443 -15.25 14.52 0.14
N SER A 444 -15.82 13.34 0.09
CA SER A 444 -15.70 12.42 -1.04
C SER A 444 -17.03 11.84 -1.50
N LYS A 445 -17.09 11.53 -2.79
CA LYS A 445 -18.24 10.92 -3.43
C LYS A 445 -17.77 10.00 -4.54
N ASP A 446 -18.07 8.72 -4.39
CA ASP A 446 -17.82 7.71 -5.40
C ASP A 446 -19.15 7.12 -5.88
N ARG A 447 -19.32 7.00 -7.20
CA ARG A 447 -20.51 6.45 -7.83
C ARG A 447 -20.11 5.41 -8.85
N THR A 448 -20.61 4.19 -8.69
CA THR A 448 -20.39 3.08 -9.59
C THR A 448 -21.73 2.56 -10.09
N VAL A 449 -21.83 2.35 -11.40
CA VAL A 449 -23.00 1.78 -12.07
C VAL A 449 -22.51 0.61 -12.91
N GLY A 450 -23.17 -0.53 -12.81
CA GLY A 450 -22.86 -1.64 -13.69
C GLY A 450 -24.05 -2.57 -13.91
N GLY A 451 -24.02 -3.27 -15.03
CA GLY A 451 -24.99 -4.27 -15.39
C GLY A 451 -24.30 -5.43 -16.07
N SER A 452 -24.77 -6.65 -15.82
CA SER A 452 -24.39 -7.79 -16.61
C SER A 452 -25.56 -8.72 -16.87
N VAL A 453 -25.64 -9.27 -18.08
CA VAL A 453 -26.72 -10.16 -18.52
C VAL A 453 -26.10 -11.41 -19.11
N THR A 454 -26.53 -12.58 -18.66
CA THR A 454 -26.08 -13.88 -19.18
C THR A 454 -27.23 -14.59 -19.89
N PHE A 455 -27.07 -14.85 -21.19
CA PHE A 455 -28.03 -15.53 -22.05
C PHE A 455 -27.61 -16.99 -22.25
N GLY A 456 -28.42 -17.97 -21.80
CA GLY A 456 -28.11 -19.41 -21.87
C GLY A 456 -29.00 -20.29 -20.99
N ALA A 457 -28.63 -21.56 -20.76
CA ALA A 457 -29.34 -22.46 -19.86
C ALA A 457 -29.19 -21.95 -18.41
N GLY A 458 -30.28 -21.40 -17.85
CA GLY A 458 -30.27 -20.59 -16.63
C GLY A 458 -30.03 -19.10 -16.95
N PHE A 459 -31.07 -18.39 -17.42
CA PHE A 459 -31.02 -16.95 -17.67
C PHE A 459 -30.78 -16.18 -16.36
N SER A 460 -29.80 -15.26 -16.35
CA SER A 460 -29.53 -14.42 -15.18
C SER A 460 -29.22 -12.98 -15.60
N GLY A 461 -29.95 -12.02 -15.03
CA GLY A 461 -29.67 -10.59 -15.16
C GLY A 461 -29.18 -10.01 -13.84
N SER A 462 -28.17 -9.15 -13.89
CA SER A 462 -27.74 -8.36 -12.74
C SER A 462 -27.60 -6.89 -13.11
N ALA A 463 -28.14 -6.03 -12.27
CA ALA A 463 -27.98 -4.58 -12.37
C ALA A 463 -27.58 -4.06 -11.00
N TYR A 464 -26.62 -3.14 -10.97
CA TYR A 464 -26.19 -2.54 -9.74
C TYR A 464 -25.84 -1.06 -9.87
N MET A 465 -26.21 -0.33 -8.83
CA MET A 465 -25.80 1.05 -8.61
C MET A 465 -25.28 1.13 -7.19
N LEU A 466 -24.07 1.66 -7.01
CA LEU A 466 -23.46 1.92 -5.71
C LEU A 466 -23.07 3.38 -5.64
N ASN A 467 -23.49 4.02 -4.56
CA ASN A 467 -23.10 5.36 -4.19
C ASN A 467 -22.41 5.28 -2.84
N GLN A 468 -21.24 5.88 -2.72
CA GLN A 468 -20.52 6.03 -1.46
C GLN A 468 -20.21 7.51 -1.27
N LYS A 469 -20.37 7.99 -0.05
CA LYS A 469 -19.98 9.34 0.35
C LYS A 469 -19.33 9.27 1.71
N SER A 470 -18.27 10.04 1.87
CA SER A 470 -17.56 10.14 3.14
C SER A 470 -17.28 11.60 3.40
N ASP A 471 -17.65 12.06 4.58
CA ASP A 471 -17.47 13.42 5.05
C ASP A 471 -16.74 13.35 6.41
N SER A 472 -15.67 14.14 6.58
CA SER A 472 -14.92 14.25 7.83
C SER A 472 -14.62 15.72 8.12
N GLU A 473 -14.84 16.13 9.36
CA GLU A 473 -14.62 17.49 9.86
C GLU A 473 -13.93 17.41 11.22
N PHE A 474 -12.97 18.29 11.45
CA PHE A 474 -12.21 18.38 12.68
C PHE A 474 -11.83 19.84 12.92
N ALA A 475 -12.00 20.30 14.16
CA ALA A 475 -11.50 21.56 14.66
C ALA A 475 -11.08 21.33 16.12
N SER A 476 -9.79 21.35 16.40
CA SER A 476 -9.29 21.21 17.76
C SER A 476 -8.05 22.05 17.98
N VAL A 477 -7.95 22.67 19.15
CA VAL A 477 -6.67 23.18 19.62
C VAL A 477 -5.74 21.98 19.81
N THR A 478 -4.54 22.04 19.23
CA THR A 478 -3.49 21.03 19.42
C THR A 478 -2.50 21.49 20.48
N GLU A 479 -2.20 22.78 20.51
CA GLU A 479 -1.36 23.43 21.52
C GLU A 479 -2.04 24.69 22.05
N GLN A 480 -2.12 24.80 23.38
CA GLN A 480 -2.75 25.91 24.07
C GLN A 480 -1.81 27.12 24.15
N SER A 481 -2.26 28.29 23.70
CA SER A 481 -1.56 29.54 23.94
C SER A 481 -1.48 29.80 25.44
N ALA A 482 -0.29 30.08 25.94
CA ALA A 482 -0.06 30.12 27.36
C ALA A 482 1.07 31.05 27.80
N ILE A 483 0.89 31.61 28.99
CA ILE A 483 1.95 32.20 29.80
C ILE A 483 2.27 31.17 30.90
N ARG A 484 3.50 30.67 30.94
CA ARG A 484 3.94 29.59 31.84
C ARG A 484 5.11 30.05 32.70
N ALA A 485 4.83 30.37 33.96
CA ALA A 485 5.86 30.62 34.94
C ALA A 485 6.30 29.33 35.66
N GLY A 486 7.54 29.27 36.11
CA GLY A 486 8.03 28.25 37.02
C GLY A 486 7.81 28.66 38.48
N ASP A 487 8.83 28.46 39.30
CA ASP A 487 8.76 28.74 40.74
C ASP A 487 8.77 30.24 41.03
N GLY A 488 9.31 31.07 40.15
CA GLY A 488 9.29 32.53 40.26
C GLY A 488 7.88 33.15 40.15
N GLY A 489 6.90 32.40 39.63
CA GLY A 489 5.53 32.86 39.44
C GLY A 489 5.38 33.95 38.37
N PHE A 490 4.15 34.41 38.16
CA PHE A 490 3.85 35.47 37.19
C PHE A 490 3.53 36.81 37.86
N GLN A 491 4.01 37.92 37.27
CA GLN A 491 3.65 39.29 37.65
C GLN A 491 3.26 40.09 36.42
N ILE A 492 1.95 40.18 36.17
CA ILE A 492 1.38 40.75 34.96
C ILE A 492 0.59 42.00 35.32
N ASN A 493 0.98 43.14 34.76
CA ASN A 493 0.25 44.40 34.85
C ASN A 493 -0.22 44.82 33.45
N VAL A 494 -1.53 45.01 33.31
CA VAL A 494 -2.19 45.41 32.06
C VAL A 494 -3.03 46.65 32.35
N ASP A 495 -2.74 47.75 31.64
CA ASP A 495 -3.48 49.00 31.80
C ASP A 495 -4.89 48.88 31.19
N GLY A 496 -5.05 48.06 30.15
CA GLY A 496 -6.31 47.75 29.47
C GLY A 496 -6.94 46.42 29.90
N THR A 497 -7.61 45.76 28.93
CA THR A 497 -8.31 44.50 29.16
C THR A 497 -7.39 43.31 28.93
N THR A 498 -7.46 42.31 29.81
CA THR A 498 -6.90 40.98 29.58
C THR A 498 -7.97 40.07 29.00
N GLN A 499 -7.74 39.49 27.82
CA GLN A 499 -8.62 38.55 27.16
C GLN A 499 -7.95 37.17 27.03
N LEU A 500 -8.63 36.12 27.50
CA LEU A 500 -8.20 34.73 27.34
C LEU A 500 -9.23 33.96 26.52
N VAL A 501 -8.84 33.50 25.32
CA VAL A 501 -9.68 32.66 24.46
C VAL A 501 -9.05 31.28 24.38
N GLY A 502 -9.51 30.37 25.23
CA GLY A 502 -8.85 29.08 25.47
C GLY A 502 -7.38 29.24 25.91
N GLY A 503 -6.96 30.41 26.38
CA GLY A 503 -5.59 30.70 26.81
C GLY A 503 -5.35 30.45 28.29
N ALA A 504 -4.13 30.08 28.67
CA ALA A 504 -3.78 29.79 30.06
C ALA A 504 -2.69 30.72 30.62
N ILE A 505 -2.83 31.12 31.88
CA ILE A 505 -1.76 31.75 32.68
C ILE A 505 -1.45 30.82 33.85
N SER A 506 -0.27 30.23 33.86
CA SER A 506 0.08 29.14 34.77
C SER A 506 1.39 29.39 35.52
N SER A 507 1.51 28.75 36.67
CA SER A 507 2.75 28.69 37.45
C SER A 507 2.93 27.31 38.07
N SER A 508 4.05 27.07 38.75
CA SER A 508 4.19 25.90 39.64
C SER A 508 3.37 26.04 40.94
N ASP A 509 3.13 24.92 41.62
CA ASP A 509 2.53 24.88 42.96
C ASP A 509 3.37 25.66 43.99
N ALA A 510 4.70 25.62 43.86
CA ALA A 510 5.60 26.36 44.75
C ALA A 510 5.50 27.89 44.59
N ALA A 511 5.11 28.38 43.41
CA ALA A 511 4.80 29.79 43.20
C ALA A 511 3.47 30.19 43.85
N ILE A 512 2.46 29.30 43.77
CA ILE A 512 1.13 29.48 44.38
C ILE A 512 1.27 29.55 45.90
N ASP A 513 1.90 28.54 46.51
CA ASP A 513 2.09 28.44 47.97
C ASP A 513 2.86 29.63 48.55
N ALA A 514 3.81 30.16 47.77
CA ALA A 514 4.62 31.33 48.14
C ALA A 514 3.92 32.67 47.85
N GLY A 515 2.73 32.68 47.24
CA GLY A 515 1.99 33.90 46.91
C GLY A 515 2.67 34.78 45.86
N ARG A 516 3.43 34.19 44.94
CA ARG A 516 4.24 34.91 43.93
C ARG A 516 3.44 35.33 42.69
N ASN A 517 2.24 34.81 42.52
CA ASN A 517 1.38 35.05 41.37
C ASN A 517 0.53 36.32 41.53
N ARG A 518 0.66 37.24 40.58
CA ARG A 518 -0.14 38.47 40.51
C ARG A 518 -0.53 38.82 39.07
N LEU A 519 -1.81 39.09 38.86
CA LEU A 519 -2.36 39.70 37.66
C LEU A 519 -3.16 40.94 38.06
N GLN A 520 -2.82 42.10 37.48
CA GLN A 520 -3.59 43.33 37.60
C GLN A 520 -4.04 43.77 36.19
N THR A 521 -5.33 44.02 36.01
CA THR A 521 -5.93 44.36 34.71
C THR A 521 -7.12 45.30 34.89
N ALA A 522 -7.44 46.14 33.91
CA ALA A 522 -8.65 46.98 33.98
C ALA A 522 -9.91 46.12 33.93
N ALA A 523 -9.98 45.19 32.98
CA ALA A 523 -11.02 44.17 32.87
C ALA A 523 -10.43 42.82 32.48
N LEU A 524 -11.16 41.74 32.74
CA LEU A 524 -10.82 40.35 32.42
C LEU A 524 -11.98 39.69 31.67
N VAL A 525 -11.72 39.28 30.42
CA VAL A 525 -12.64 38.53 29.56
C VAL A 525 -12.07 37.14 29.34
N VAL A 526 -12.88 36.11 29.57
CA VAL A 526 -12.47 34.72 29.37
C VAL A 526 -13.53 33.98 28.57
N SER A 527 -13.09 33.16 27.62
CA SER A 527 -13.95 32.27 26.83
C SER A 527 -13.23 30.96 26.54
N ASP A 528 -13.97 29.87 26.63
CA ASP A 528 -13.47 28.54 26.27
C ASP A 528 -13.60 28.31 24.75
N ILE A 529 -12.83 27.36 24.22
CA ILE A 529 -12.93 26.87 22.84
C ILE A 529 -13.48 25.45 22.87
N GLU A 530 -14.55 25.21 22.12
CA GLU A 530 -15.10 23.87 21.91
C GLU A 530 -14.31 23.17 20.81
N ASN A 531 -13.74 22.00 21.11
CA ASN A 531 -13.06 21.15 20.15
C ASN A 531 -14.00 20.05 19.69
N ALA A 532 -14.03 19.77 18.40
CA ALA A 532 -14.91 18.76 17.83
C ALA A 532 -14.28 18.03 16.66
N SER A 533 -14.62 16.76 16.54
CA SER A 533 -14.41 15.95 15.34
C SER A 533 -15.71 15.22 15.03
N SER A 534 -16.05 15.15 13.74
CA SER A 534 -17.17 14.36 13.26
C SER A 534 -16.80 13.71 11.94
N ALA A 535 -17.12 12.44 11.78
CA ALA A 535 -16.94 11.74 10.52
C ALA A 535 -18.16 10.88 10.24
N LYS A 536 -18.53 10.83 8.96
CA LYS A 536 -19.68 10.10 8.45
C LYS A 536 -19.29 9.41 7.16
N ALA A 537 -19.49 8.11 7.11
CA ALA A 537 -19.38 7.32 5.90
C ALA A 537 -20.75 6.71 5.60
N SER A 538 -21.25 6.98 4.41
CA SER A 538 -22.51 6.42 3.92
C SER A 538 -22.27 5.65 2.65
N SER A 539 -22.88 4.49 2.55
CA SER A 539 -22.86 3.71 1.33
C SER A 539 -24.25 3.12 1.08
N GLY A 540 -24.67 3.21 -0.17
CA GLY A 540 -26.04 2.94 -0.57
C GLY A 540 -26.07 2.41 -1.98
N GLY A 541 -26.73 1.26 -2.17
CA GLY A 541 -26.81 0.65 -3.48
C GLY A 541 -28.03 -0.22 -3.69
N ILE A 542 -28.40 -0.32 -4.96
CA ILE A 542 -29.45 -1.24 -5.43
C ILE A 542 -28.72 -2.31 -6.23
N GLY A 543 -28.72 -3.55 -5.77
CA GLY A 543 -28.28 -4.71 -6.54
C GLY A 543 -29.46 -5.60 -6.81
N VAL A 544 -29.81 -5.77 -8.08
CA VAL A 544 -30.69 -6.85 -8.54
C VAL A 544 -29.76 -7.96 -8.97
N THR A 545 -29.76 -9.09 -8.28
CA THR A 545 -29.05 -10.29 -8.71
C THR A 545 -30.03 -11.47 -8.63
N ASP A 546 -30.14 -12.21 -9.73
CA ASP A 546 -30.77 -13.53 -9.71
C ASP A 546 -29.73 -14.55 -9.20
N GLU A 547 -30.14 -15.47 -8.32
CA GLU A 547 -29.29 -16.20 -7.33
C GLU A 547 -28.20 -17.15 -7.89
N THR A 548 -27.76 -17.02 -9.14
CA THR A 548 -27.01 -18.10 -9.84
C THR A 548 -25.72 -17.72 -10.56
N PHE A 549 -25.09 -16.57 -10.30
CA PHE A 549 -23.87 -16.22 -11.07
C PHE A 549 -22.75 -15.50 -10.30
N SER A 550 -21.59 -16.15 -10.21
CA SER A 550 -20.29 -15.59 -9.81
C SER A 550 -19.33 -15.76 -10.99
N GLY A 551 -18.91 -14.66 -11.65
CA GLY A 551 -18.04 -14.67 -12.83
C GLY A 551 -16.92 -13.61 -12.78
N LEU A 552 -15.96 -13.69 -13.71
CA LEU A 552 -14.57 -13.18 -13.65
C LEU A 552 -14.32 -11.67 -13.37
N TYR A 553 -15.28 -10.77 -13.58
CA TYR A 553 -15.14 -9.37 -13.13
C TYR A 553 -15.85 -9.11 -11.78
N GLY A 554 -16.22 -10.18 -11.08
CA GLY A 554 -16.88 -10.22 -9.78
C GLY A 554 -15.94 -10.16 -8.57
N ALA A 555 -14.67 -9.78 -8.74
CA ALA A 555 -13.76 -9.55 -7.61
C ALA A 555 -14.19 -8.37 -6.71
N THR A 556 -15.27 -7.67 -7.03
CA THR A 556 -15.85 -6.61 -6.20
C THR A 556 -17.24 -6.97 -5.64
N LYS A 557 -17.74 -8.22 -5.78
CA LYS A 557 -19.22 -8.39 -5.82
C LYS A 557 -19.85 -9.75 -5.46
N THR A 558 -19.72 -10.19 -4.22
CA THR A 558 -20.58 -11.25 -3.64
C THR A 558 -21.35 -10.79 -2.40
N ILE A 559 -21.89 -9.58 -2.45
CA ILE A 559 -22.91 -9.10 -1.52
C ILE A 559 -24.10 -8.69 -2.39
N ILE A 560 -25.32 -8.88 -1.88
CA ILE A 560 -26.61 -8.44 -2.42
C ILE A 560 -27.39 -9.56 -3.13
N GLY A 561 -28.17 -10.33 -2.36
CA GLY A 561 -29.48 -10.79 -2.81
C GLY A 561 -30.46 -9.60 -2.85
N ASN A 562 -31.54 -9.68 -3.63
CA ASN A 562 -32.50 -8.61 -3.96
C ASN A 562 -32.96 -7.71 -2.79
N LYS A 563 -32.15 -6.73 -2.38
CA LYS A 563 -32.48 -5.81 -1.29
C LYS A 563 -31.85 -4.43 -1.53
N LEU A 564 -32.59 -3.39 -1.14
CA LEU A 564 -32.07 -2.04 -0.97
C LEU A 564 -31.08 -2.11 0.21
N ILE A 565 -29.78 -1.89 -0.05
CA ILE A 565 -28.76 -1.99 1.00
C ILE A 565 -28.19 -0.59 1.26
N HIS A 566 -28.40 -0.10 2.47
CA HIS A 566 -27.90 1.16 3.00
C HIS A 566 -27.08 0.84 4.25
N GLY A 567 -25.83 1.29 4.30
CA GLY A 567 -24.96 1.24 5.48
C GLY A 567 -24.50 2.65 5.76
N ASP A 568 -24.67 3.10 7.00
CA ASP A 568 -24.28 4.43 7.47
C ASP A 568 -23.50 4.26 8.77
N ALA A 569 -22.26 4.72 8.78
CA ALA A 569 -21.44 4.77 9.99
C ALA A 569 -21.11 6.23 10.29
N SER A 570 -21.22 6.63 11.56
CA SER A 570 -20.80 7.94 12.03
C SER A 570 -20.10 7.82 13.36
N ASP A 571 -19.06 8.62 13.56
CA ASP A 571 -18.38 8.75 14.84
C ASP A 571 -18.16 10.23 15.17
N GLY A 572 -17.84 10.52 16.43
CA GLY A 572 -17.69 11.86 16.96
C GLY A 572 -16.75 11.90 18.16
N SER A 573 -15.89 12.92 18.22
CA SER A 573 -15.12 13.24 19.42
C SER A 573 -15.36 14.70 19.80
N GLN A 574 -15.39 14.99 21.09
CA GLN A 574 -15.48 16.35 21.61
C GLN A 574 -14.40 16.58 22.66
N GLY A 575 -13.98 17.82 22.79
CA GLY A 575 -13.06 18.30 23.81
C GLY A 575 -13.32 19.77 24.12
N THR A 576 -12.61 20.33 25.08
CA THR A 576 -12.71 21.76 25.40
C THR A 576 -11.34 22.28 25.79
N THR A 577 -10.95 23.40 25.22
CA THR A 577 -9.79 24.17 25.67
C THR A 577 -10.30 25.37 26.46
N ARG A 578 -10.15 25.30 27.78
CA ARG A 578 -10.65 26.30 28.72
C ARG A 578 -9.66 27.43 28.90
N ALA A 579 -10.19 28.64 29.06
CA ALA A 579 -9.40 29.74 29.57
C ALA A 579 -9.17 29.54 31.08
N ALA A 580 -7.92 29.63 31.55
CA ALA A 580 -7.59 29.34 32.95
C ALA A 580 -6.44 30.21 33.49
N ILE A 581 -6.49 30.53 34.78
CA ILE A 581 -5.44 31.27 35.48
C ILE A 581 -5.14 30.55 36.80
N SER A 582 -3.88 30.16 37.03
CA SER A 582 -3.46 29.52 38.28
C SER A 582 -3.75 30.39 39.50
N ASP A 583 -3.79 29.77 40.68
CA ASP A 583 -4.09 30.48 41.92
C ASP A 583 -3.10 31.63 42.19
N GLY A 584 -3.61 32.76 42.67
CA GLY A 584 -2.85 33.99 42.83
C GLY A 584 -3.72 35.23 42.98
N ALA A 585 -3.08 36.37 43.23
CA ALA A 585 -3.76 37.65 43.36
C ALA A 585 -4.19 38.17 41.98
N VAL A 586 -5.48 38.11 41.67
CA VAL A 586 -6.05 38.71 40.47
C VAL A 586 -6.87 39.94 40.85
N LEU A 587 -6.45 41.12 40.38
CA LEU A 587 -7.08 42.40 40.65
C LEU A 587 -7.66 42.99 39.37
N ILE A 588 -8.99 43.17 39.36
CA ILE A 588 -9.71 43.93 38.34
C ILE A 588 -9.88 45.35 38.86
N THR A 589 -9.31 46.34 38.17
CA THR A 589 -9.28 47.74 38.66
C THR A 589 -10.44 48.58 38.17
N ASP A 590 -11.12 48.19 37.09
CA ASP A 590 -12.28 48.90 36.52
C ASP A 590 -13.52 47.98 36.47
N ASP A 591 -14.30 48.03 37.55
CA ASP A 591 -15.54 47.25 37.68
C ASP A 591 -16.66 47.74 36.74
N GLU A 592 -16.63 49.00 36.29
CA GLU A 592 -17.61 49.53 35.33
C GLU A 592 -17.34 48.96 33.94
N LEU A 593 -16.08 49.00 33.49
CA LEU A 593 -15.64 48.37 32.24
C LEU A 593 -15.86 46.85 32.26
N GLN A 594 -15.56 46.19 33.37
CA GLN A 594 -15.79 44.74 33.55
C GLN A 594 -17.27 44.37 33.32
N ARG A 595 -18.20 45.13 33.91
CA ARG A 595 -19.65 44.92 33.72
C ARG A 595 -20.08 45.21 32.30
N ALA A 596 -19.53 46.26 31.69
CA ALA A 596 -19.84 46.62 30.31
C ALA A 596 -19.45 45.51 29.32
N LEU A 597 -18.30 44.85 29.53
CA LEU A 597 -17.78 43.81 28.64
C LEU A 597 -18.36 42.42 28.90
N THR A 598 -18.62 42.06 30.16
CA THR A 598 -18.96 40.67 30.54
C THR A 598 -20.36 40.49 31.16
N GLY A 599 -21.03 41.59 31.51
CA GLY A 599 -22.27 41.56 32.30
C GLY A 599 -22.09 41.16 33.77
N LYS A 600 -20.85 40.94 34.23
CA LYS A 600 -20.49 40.53 35.60
C LYS A 600 -19.64 41.61 36.26
N GLY A 601 -19.76 41.79 37.58
CA GLY A 601 -18.80 42.59 38.35
C GLY A 601 -17.51 41.81 38.62
N ALA A 602 -16.48 42.50 39.10
CA ALA A 602 -15.16 41.93 39.40
C ALA A 602 -15.23 40.67 40.28
N GLU A 603 -15.95 40.73 41.41
CA GLU A 603 -16.09 39.58 42.33
C GLU A 603 -16.75 38.36 41.66
N GLN A 604 -17.78 38.58 40.84
CA GLN A 604 -18.49 37.51 40.13
C GLN A 604 -17.61 36.90 39.03
N GLN A 605 -16.82 37.72 38.34
CA GLN A 605 -15.88 37.24 37.32
C GLN A 605 -14.78 36.38 37.95
N LEU A 606 -14.22 36.81 39.09
CA LEU A 606 -13.17 36.08 39.81
C LEU A 606 -13.68 34.78 40.43
N ALA A 607 -14.92 34.77 40.94
CA ALA A 607 -15.53 33.55 41.49
C ALA A 607 -15.81 32.47 40.42
N GLY A 608 -16.02 32.87 39.17
CA GLY A 608 -16.25 31.96 38.03
C GLY A 608 -15.01 31.62 37.22
N LEU A 609 -13.83 32.12 37.63
CA LEU A 609 -12.58 31.91 36.91
C LEU A 609 -12.08 30.48 37.09
N ASN A 610 -11.73 29.80 36.00
CA ASN A 610 -11.14 28.47 36.07
C ASN A 610 -9.70 28.56 36.62
N ARG A 611 -9.45 27.87 37.73
CA ARG A 611 -8.13 27.80 38.40
C ARG A 611 -7.34 26.54 38.07
N ASP A 612 -7.97 25.53 37.46
CA ASP A 612 -7.31 24.31 37.04
C ASP A 612 -6.64 24.51 35.67
N THR A 613 -5.39 24.96 35.70
CA THR A 613 -4.58 25.15 34.49
C THR A 613 -4.00 23.85 33.94
N LEU A 614 -3.79 22.84 34.79
CA LEU A 614 -3.22 21.54 34.39
C LEU A 614 -4.19 20.74 33.51
N ASN A 615 -5.49 20.82 33.79
CA ASN A 615 -6.53 20.15 33.01
C ASN A 615 -7.35 21.12 32.15
N ALA A 616 -6.83 22.34 31.90
CA ALA A 616 -7.53 23.34 31.11
C ALA A 616 -7.67 22.95 29.63
N HIS A 617 -6.86 22.01 29.12
CA HIS A 617 -6.86 21.65 27.71
C HIS A 617 -7.23 20.17 27.48
N GLN A 618 -8.30 19.95 26.72
CA GLN A 618 -8.70 18.64 26.22
C GLN A 618 -8.98 18.74 24.72
N SER A 619 -8.13 18.12 23.89
CA SER A 619 -8.32 18.07 22.44
C SER A 619 -9.40 17.07 22.03
N ALA A 620 -10.01 17.28 20.86
CA ALA A 620 -10.81 16.24 20.22
C ALA A 620 -9.87 15.25 19.52
N ALA A 621 -10.21 13.96 19.51
CA ALA A 621 -9.50 12.97 18.72
C ALA A 621 -9.94 13.06 17.25
N LEU A 622 -8.98 13.08 16.32
CA LEU A 622 -9.28 12.95 14.90
C LEU A 622 -9.82 11.53 14.63
N ILE A 623 -10.94 11.44 13.93
CA ILE A 623 -11.58 10.17 13.65
C ILE A 623 -10.93 9.51 12.43
N ASP A 624 -10.64 8.21 12.55
CA ASP A 624 -10.13 7.39 11.46
C ASP A 624 -11.24 7.13 10.42
N LEU A 625 -11.26 7.95 9.36
CA LEU A 625 -12.23 7.84 8.28
C LEU A 625 -12.13 6.50 7.55
N GLU A 626 -10.93 5.93 7.40
CA GLU A 626 -10.73 4.65 6.72
C GLU A 626 -11.41 3.52 7.51
N ARG A 627 -11.22 3.48 8.84
CA ARG A 627 -11.94 2.53 9.69
C ARG A 627 -13.45 2.72 9.69
N LEU A 628 -13.93 3.97 9.53
CA LEU A 628 -15.36 4.25 9.40
C LEU A 628 -15.91 3.78 8.05
N GLU A 629 -15.17 4.00 6.95
CA GLU A 629 -15.49 3.47 5.63
C GLU A 629 -15.50 1.94 5.65
N GLU A 630 -14.54 1.31 6.33
CA GLU A 630 -14.50 -0.14 6.56
C GLU A 630 -15.71 -0.60 7.37
N ARG A 631 -16.14 0.11 8.42
CA ARG A 631 -17.36 -0.21 9.18
C ARG A 631 -18.62 -0.06 8.34
N ALA A 632 -18.76 1.02 7.58
CA ALA A 632 -19.87 1.19 6.65
C ALA A 632 -19.89 0.04 5.61
N ALA A 633 -18.72 -0.31 5.05
CA ALA A 633 -18.53 -1.43 4.15
C ALA A 633 -18.72 -2.81 4.81
N ALA A 634 -18.43 -2.94 6.11
CA ALA A 634 -18.62 -4.16 6.88
C ALA A 634 -20.11 -4.33 7.23
N GLU A 635 -20.84 -3.27 7.58
CA GLU A 635 -22.30 -3.32 7.68
C GLU A 635 -22.95 -3.69 6.33
N HIS A 636 -22.35 -3.25 5.21
CA HIS A 636 -22.68 -3.80 3.89
C HIS A 636 -22.39 -5.30 3.77
N ALA A 637 -21.29 -5.80 4.35
CA ALA A 637 -20.84 -7.18 4.27
C ALA A 637 -21.55 -8.15 5.24
N ILE A 638 -22.06 -7.66 6.38
CA ILE A 638 -22.64 -8.44 7.49
C ILE A 638 -24.03 -9.01 7.15
N THR A 639 -24.66 -8.61 6.04
CA THR A 639 -25.79 -9.35 5.47
C THR A 639 -25.38 -10.59 4.64
N GLY A 640 -24.10 -11.00 4.67
CA GLY A 640 -23.57 -12.15 3.94
C GLY A 640 -22.42 -12.90 4.64
N GLU A 641 -22.29 -12.78 5.96
CA GLU A 641 -21.17 -13.35 6.75
C GLU A 641 -21.37 -14.84 7.11
N ALA A 642 -21.81 -15.65 6.14
CA ALA A 642 -21.92 -17.11 6.28
C ALA A 642 -21.16 -17.90 5.20
N PHE A 643 -20.37 -17.24 4.33
CA PHE A 643 -19.87 -17.93 3.12
C PHE A 643 -18.41 -17.68 2.74
N ARG A 644 -17.63 -16.88 3.50
CA ARG A 644 -16.32 -16.39 3.01
C ARG A 644 -15.06 -17.18 3.41
N GLN A 645 -15.05 -18.03 4.43
CA GLN A 645 -13.77 -18.52 4.98
C GLN A 645 -13.44 -19.99 4.63
N GLY A 646 -13.11 -20.29 3.37
CA GLY A 646 -12.84 -21.69 2.94
C GLY A 646 -11.68 -21.97 1.97
N THR A 647 -10.90 -20.99 1.51
CA THR A 647 -10.01 -21.19 0.34
C THR A 647 -8.49 -21.15 0.60
N ALA A 648 -8.03 -20.80 1.81
CA ALA A 648 -6.60 -20.58 2.05
C ALA A 648 -5.76 -21.86 2.28
N TRP A 649 -6.36 -23.01 2.63
CA TRP A 649 -5.62 -24.24 2.97
C TRP A 649 -5.27 -25.15 1.78
N THR A 650 -5.89 -24.95 0.62
CA THR A 650 -5.84 -25.92 -0.49
C THR A 650 -4.64 -25.74 -1.41
N THR A 651 -4.13 -24.51 -1.55
CA THR A 651 -2.99 -24.17 -2.43
C THR A 651 -1.64 -24.65 -1.88
N ASP A 652 -1.46 -24.66 -0.56
CA ASP A 652 -0.22 -25.14 0.08
C ASP A 652 -0.05 -26.66 -0.07
N LEU A 653 -1.15 -27.41 0.10
CA LEU A 653 -1.19 -28.86 -0.13
C LEU A 653 -0.88 -29.25 -1.58
N VAL A 654 -1.33 -28.45 -2.56
CA VAL A 654 -1.05 -28.68 -3.99
C VAL A 654 0.41 -28.38 -4.31
N HIS A 655 0.96 -27.28 -3.79
CA HIS A 655 2.36 -26.93 -4.03
C HIS A 655 3.30 -27.97 -3.42
N LYS A 656 3.02 -28.42 -2.18
CA LYS A 656 3.76 -29.48 -1.50
C LYS A 656 3.71 -30.78 -2.30
N ALA A 657 2.52 -31.26 -2.66
CA ALA A 657 2.39 -32.50 -3.44
C ALA A 657 2.99 -32.40 -4.87
N ALA A 658 3.01 -31.21 -5.48
CA ALA A 658 3.58 -31.01 -6.81
C ALA A 658 5.11 -31.01 -6.85
N THR A 659 5.75 -30.66 -5.73
CA THR A 659 7.21 -30.47 -5.61
C THR A 659 7.91 -31.53 -4.76
N GLU A 660 7.17 -32.29 -3.95
CA GLU A 660 7.68 -33.42 -3.17
C GLU A 660 8.13 -34.57 -4.10
N GLN A 661 9.34 -35.09 -3.88
CA GLN A 661 9.95 -36.11 -4.73
C GLN A 661 9.06 -37.36 -4.84
N SER A 662 8.77 -37.81 -6.06
CA SER A 662 7.93 -38.99 -6.28
C SER A 662 8.60 -40.25 -5.76
N ARG A 663 7.87 -41.02 -4.96
CA ARG A 663 8.30 -42.32 -4.45
C ARG A 663 8.12 -43.39 -5.54
N ILE A 664 9.13 -44.24 -5.69
CA ILE A 664 9.12 -45.37 -6.63
C ILE A 664 9.03 -46.66 -5.82
N VAL A 665 7.99 -47.45 -6.10
CA VAL A 665 7.77 -48.74 -5.43
C VAL A 665 7.85 -49.86 -6.46
N LEU A 666 8.79 -50.80 -6.27
CA LEU A 666 8.81 -52.05 -7.01
C LEU A 666 7.81 -53.02 -6.39
N GLN A 667 6.88 -53.52 -7.20
CA GLN A 667 5.90 -54.52 -6.78
C GLN A 667 5.96 -55.76 -7.68
N THR A 668 6.07 -56.92 -7.04
CA THR A 668 5.96 -58.24 -7.69
C THR A 668 4.70 -58.93 -7.19
N CYS A 669 3.92 -59.54 -8.08
CA CYS A 669 2.67 -60.20 -7.74
C CYS A 669 2.54 -61.55 -8.45
N GLU A 670 1.76 -62.46 -7.87
CA GLU A 670 1.32 -63.68 -8.54
C GLU A 670 0.28 -63.36 -9.64
N ALA A 671 -0.05 -64.36 -10.47
CA ALA A 671 -1.00 -64.21 -11.57
C ALA A 671 -2.34 -63.61 -11.11
N GLY A 672 -2.88 -62.68 -11.89
CA GLY A 672 -4.09 -61.93 -11.56
C GLY A 672 -3.89 -60.76 -10.59
N GLY A 673 -2.64 -60.42 -10.24
CA GLY A 673 -2.33 -59.28 -9.37
C GLY A 673 -2.61 -59.57 -7.89
N THR A 674 -2.41 -60.82 -7.46
CA THR A 674 -2.64 -61.29 -6.08
C THR A 674 -1.31 -61.55 -5.36
N ASN A 675 -1.34 -61.63 -4.02
CA ASN A 675 -0.17 -61.95 -3.18
C ASN A 675 1.08 -61.09 -3.47
N CYS A 676 0.91 -59.78 -3.58
CA CYS A 676 1.99 -58.87 -3.98
C CYS A 676 3.00 -58.59 -2.86
N ARG A 677 4.28 -58.46 -3.23
CA ARG A 677 5.39 -57.95 -2.39
C ARG A 677 5.85 -56.61 -2.90
N GLN A 678 6.10 -55.67 -1.98
CA GLN A 678 6.46 -54.29 -2.31
C GLN A 678 7.81 -53.93 -1.69
N THR A 679 8.62 -53.17 -2.42
CA THR A 679 9.89 -52.61 -1.94
C THR A 679 10.04 -51.21 -2.50
N GLU A 680 10.23 -50.24 -1.63
CA GLU A 680 10.53 -48.86 -2.04
C GLU A 680 12.00 -48.74 -2.44
N LEU A 681 12.26 -48.01 -3.53
CA LEU A 681 13.58 -47.89 -4.14
C LEU A 681 13.85 -46.43 -4.49
N ALA A 682 15.11 -46.01 -4.38
CA ALA A 682 15.55 -44.77 -4.97
C ALA A 682 15.62 -44.90 -6.51
N LEU A 683 15.58 -43.77 -7.22
CA LEU A 683 15.58 -43.77 -8.69
C LEU A 683 16.86 -44.41 -9.25
N GLU A 684 18.02 -44.23 -8.58
CA GLU A 684 19.29 -44.88 -8.92
C GLU A 684 19.32 -46.40 -8.72
N ASP A 685 18.40 -46.98 -7.95
CA ASP A 685 18.38 -48.42 -7.68
C ASP A 685 17.49 -49.22 -8.65
N VAL A 686 16.77 -48.54 -9.55
CA VAL A 686 15.89 -49.17 -10.55
C VAL A 686 16.71 -49.96 -11.58
N GLN A 687 16.43 -51.26 -11.71
CA GLN A 687 17.06 -52.15 -12.70
C GLN A 687 16.01 -52.79 -13.61
N ALA A 688 16.32 -52.94 -14.91
CA ALA A 688 15.47 -53.72 -15.80
C ALA A 688 15.53 -55.23 -15.49
N ILE A 689 14.40 -55.90 -15.68
CA ILE A 689 14.26 -57.35 -15.53
C ILE A 689 14.16 -57.92 -16.93
N ASP A 690 15.08 -58.82 -17.30
CA ASP A 690 15.20 -59.37 -18.66
C ASP A 690 15.29 -58.30 -19.77
N GLY A 691 15.97 -57.19 -19.47
CA GLY A 691 16.14 -56.06 -20.39
C GLY A 691 14.87 -55.21 -20.60
N LYS A 692 13.82 -55.45 -19.81
CA LYS A 692 12.56 -54.69 -19.85
C LYS A 692 12.30 -53.97 -18.53
N LEU A 693 11.80 -52.74 -18.65
CA LEU A 693 11.35 -51.93 -17.52
C LEU A 693 9.83 -51.74 -17.61
N TYR A 694 9.12 -52.29 -16.62
CA TYR A 694 7.67 -52.15 -16.53
C TYR A 694 7.31 -51.04 -15.55
N ILE A 695 6.55 -50.05 -16.03
CA ILE A 695 6.18 -48.84 -15.30
C ILE A 695 4.67 -48.76 -15.16
N PHE A 696 4.21 -48.42 -13.96
CA PHE A 696 2.82 -48.07 -13.70
C PHE A 696 2.70 -46.64 -13.16
N ASN A 697 1.96 -45.78 -13.88
CA ASN A 697 1.64 -44.41 -13.47
C ASN A 697 0.21 -44.35 -12.94
N ASN A 698 0.04 -44.03 -11.66
CA ASN A 698 -1.25 -44.07 -10.98
C ASN A 698 -2.16 -42.87 -11.28
N GLY A 699 -3.47 -43.06 -11.04
CA GLY A 699 -4.51 -42.03 -11.20
C GLY A 699 -4.59 -41.01 -10.07
N ILE A 700 -5.68 -40.24 -10.08
CA ILE A 700 -6.03 -39.21 -9.08
C ILE A 700 -6.84 -39.83 -7.92
N PHE A 701 -6.82 -39.22 -6.72
CA PHE A 701 -7.62 -39.59 -5.55
C PHE A 701 -7.34 -40.97 -4.91
N ASN A 702 -6.21 -41.60 -5.20
CA ASN A 702 -5.85 -42.89 -4.59
C ASN A 702 -4.65 -42.75 -3.65
N ALA A 703 -4.87 -43.03 -2.37
CA ALA A 703 -3.76 -43.29 -1.46
C ALA A 703 -2.97 -44.52 -1.94
N GLU A 704 -1.69 -44.56 -1.62
CA GLU A 704 -0.72 -45.56 -2.09
C GLU A 704 -1.22 -47.02 -2.11
N PRO A 705 -1.87 -47.57 -1.06
CA PRO A 705 -2.38 -48.94 -1.09
C PRO A 705 -3.39 -49.19 -2.23
N TYR A 706 -4.22 -48.20 -2.55
CA TYR A 706 -5.19 -48.29 -3.64
C TYR A 706 -4.53 -48.12 -5.01
N ALA A 707 -3.50 -47.29 -5.12
CA ALA A 707 -2.71 -47.15 -6.34
C ALA A 707 -2.00 -48.46 -6.71
N LEU A 708 -1.38 -49.10 -5.74
CA LEU A 708 -0.65 -50.36 -5.89
C LEU A 708 -1.59 -51.52 -6.24
N ALA A 709 -2.74 -51.63 -5.54
CA ALA A 709 -3.75 -52.66 -5.81
C ALA A 709 -4.43 -52.49 -7.18
N THR A 710 -4.64 -51.25 -7.63
CA THR A 710 -5.25 -50.97 -8.94
C THR A 710 -4.28 -51.27 -10.08
N GLY A 711 -3.01 -50.88 -9.94
CA GLY A 711 -2.03 -51.20 -10.99
C GLY A 711 -1.72 -52.68 -11.08
N ALA A 712 -1.73 -53.44 -9.98
CA ALA A 712 -1.56 -54.89 -10.02
C ALA A 712 -2.60 -55.59 -10.92
N LYS A 713 -3.81 -55.01 -11.01
CA LYS A 713 -4.92 -55.51 -11.85
C LYS A 713 -4.88 -54.99 -13.30
N GLN A 714 -4.12 -53.92 -13.55
CA GLN A 714 -4.02 -53.26 -14.86
C GLN A 714 -2.78 -53.70 -15.66
N ASN A 715 -1.78 -54.25 -14.98
CA ASN A 715 -0.58 -54.83 -15.59
C ASN A 715 -0.82 -56.27 -16.06
N THR A 716 0.02 -56.76 -16.97
CA THR A 716 -0.02 -58.15 -17.42
C THR A 716 0.54 -59.10 -16.35
N ASN A 717 0.16 -60.39 -16.41
CA ASN A 717 0.73 -61.39 -15.51
C ASN A 717 2.26 -61.53 -15.65
N GLU A 718 2.79 -61.33 -16.86
CA GLU A 718 4.23 -61.32 -17.15
C GLU A 718 4.92 -60.14 -16.44
N ALA A 719 4.37 -58.93 -16.55
CA ALA A 719 4.91 -57.75 -15.88
C ALA A 719 4.81 -57.87 -14.36
N ASN A 720 3.68 -58.36 -13.84
CA ASN A 720 3.47 -58.59 -12.41
C ASN A 720 4.44 -59.63 -11.83
N ALA A 721 4.69 -60.73 -12.54
CA ALA A 721 5.62 -61.77 -12.10
C ALA A 721 7.08 -61.31 -12.16
N SER A 722 7.42 -60.50 -13.16
CA SER A 722 8.79 -59.96 -13.35
C SER A 722 9.10 -58.84 -12.35
N GLY A 723 8.12 -57.98 -12.07
CA GLY A 723 8.22 -56.81 -11.21
C GLY A 723 7.89 -55.53 -11.95
N VAL A 724 7.00 -54.72 -11.38
CA VAL A 724 6.56 -53.43 -11.95
C VAL A 724 6.94 -52.30 -11.00
N TYR A 725 7.51 -51.24 -11.55
CA TYR A 725 7.85 -50.02 -10.81
C TYR A 725 6.69 -49.03 -10.88
N TYR A 726 6.17 -48.66 -9.72
CA TYR A 726 5.06 -47.74 -9.56
C TYR A 726 5.59 -46.36 -9.24
N ILE A 727 5.28 -45.38 -10.10
CA ILE A 727 5.57 -43.98 -9.83
C ILE A 727 4.34 -43.40 -9.15
N LEU A 728 4.46 -43.17 -7.84
CA LEU A 728 3.34 -42.74 -7.01
C LEU A 728 3.24 -41.21 -6.97
N ASN A 729 2.06 -40.69 -7.29
CA ASN A 729 1.71 -39.30 -7.03
C ASN A 729 1.43 -39.08 -5.53
N PRO A 730 2.02 -38.07 -4.86
CA PRO A 730 1.70 -37.75 -3.48
C PRO A 730 0.22 -37.40 -3.32
N TYR A 731 -0.48 -38.08 -2.39
CA TYR A 731 -1.89 -37.83 -2.12
C TYR A 731 -2.04 -36.51 -1.34
N THR A 732 -2.71 -35.53 -1.93
CA THR A 732 -2.88 -34.18 -1.35
C THR A 732 -3.82 -34.12 -0.13
N GLY A 733 -4.41 -35.25 0.29
CA GLY A 733 -5.20 -35.35 1.52
C GLY A 733 -6.67 -34.93 1.39
N ASN A 734 -7.07 -34.23 0.33
CA ASN A 734 -8.48 -33.94 0.04
C ASN A 734 -8.79 -33.84 -1.46
N LYS A 735 -10.07 -33.98 -1.81
CA LYS A 735 -10.53 -34.07 -3.22
C LYS A 735 -10.40 -32.75 -4.00
N VAL A 736 -10.28 -31.61 -3.34
CA VAL A 736 -10.17 -30.31 -4.02
C VAL A 736 -8.72 -30.07 -4.44
N ALA A 737 -7.77 -30.35 -3.55
CA ALA A 737 -6.34 -30.26 -3.83
C ALA A 737 -5.90 -31.24 -4.93
N GLU A 738 -6.36 -32.49 -4.88
CA GLU A 738 -6.10 -33.50 -5.91
C GLU A 738 -6.59 -33.00 -7.30
N GLY A 739 -7.78 -32.39 -7.34
CA GLY A 739 -8.36 -31.83 -8.56
C GLY A 739 -7.53 -30.68 -9.14
N LEU A 740 -7.07 -29.76 -8.30
CA LEU A 740 -6.18 -28.65 -8.68
C LEU A 740 -4.83 -29.16 -9.21
N TYR A 741 -4.25 -30.16 -8.54
CA TYR A 741 -2.98 -30.77 -8.93
C TYR A 741 -3.10 -31.45 -10.31
N ALA A 742 -4.21 -32.15 -10.57
CA ALA A 742 -4.49 -32.75 -11.87
C ALA A 742 -4.75 -31.70 -12.98
N MET A 743 -5.43 -30.59 -12.65
CA MET A 743 -5.66 -29.49 -13.59
C MET A 743 -4.36 -28.80 -14.02
N TYR A 744 -3.38 -28.69 -13.11
CA TYR A 744 -2.04 -28.20 -13.43
C TYR A 744 -1.35 -29.06 -14.50
N ASP A 745 -1.31 -30.38 -14.31
CA ASP A 745 -0.74 -31.30 -15.30
C ASP A 745 -1.49 -31.22 -16.64
N LYS A 746 -2.81 -31.06 -16.62
CA LYS A 746 -3.61 -30.94 -17.84
C LYS A 746 -3.32 -29.67 -18.61
N ALA A 747 -3.26 -28.53 -17.91
CA ALA A 747 -2.94 -27.24 -18.50
C ALA A 747 -1.52 -27.25 -19.11
N ASN A 748 -0.56 -27.89 -18.41
CA ASN A 748 0.80 -28.03 -18.92
C ASN A 748 0.85 -28.86 -20.21
N GLY A 749 0.13 -29.99 -20.28
CA GLY A 749 0.05 -30.80 -21.50
C GLY A 749 -0.62 -30.10 -22.68
N ILE A 750 -1.67 -29.31 -22.43
CA ILE A 750 -2.33 -28.49 -23.46
C ILE A 750 -1.38 -27.39 -23.97
N LEU A 751 -0.72 -26.67 -23.06
CA LEU A 751 0.22 -25.61 -23.42
C LEU A 751 1.41 -26.17 -24.21
N GLY A 752 2.07 -27.22 -23.69
CA GLY A 752 3.22 -27.85 -24.33
C GLY A 752 2.88 -28.43 -25.71
N SER A 753 1.68 -28.99 -25.87
CA SER A 753 1.28 -29.56 -27.16
C SER A 753 0.89 -28.53 -28.22
N LEU A 754 0.27 -27.40 -27.83
CA LEU A 754 -0.14 -26.34 -28.75
C LEU A 754 0.99 -25.36 -29.08
N THR A 755 1.86 -25.07 -28.11
CA THR A 755 2.82 -23.96 -28.18
C THR A 755 4.28 -24.40 -28.17
N GLY A 756 4.57 -25.67 -27.81
CA GLY A 756 5.93 -26.17 -27.62
C GLY A 756 6.59 -25.69 -26.32
N VAL A 757 5.94 -24.82 -25.55
CA VAL A 757 6.45 -24.31 -24.26
C VAL A 757 5.77 -25.06 -23.11
N MET A 758 6.55 -25.56 -22.16
CA MET A 758 6.06 -26.25 -20.98
C MET A 758 6.23 -25.41 -19.70
N LEU A 759 5.26 -25.53 -18.79
CA LEU A 759 5.41 -25.13 -17.39
C LEU A 759 6.30 -26.15 -16.66
N PRO A 760 6.85 -25.82 -15.47
CA PRO A 760 7.58 -26.78 -14.65
C PRO A 760 6.82 -28.10 -14.51
N VAL A 761 7.47 -29.21 -14.85
CA VAL A 761 6.87 -30.54 -14.77
C VAL A 761 6.84 -31.00 -13.31
N THR A 762 5.78 -31.71 -12.94
CA THR A 762 5.54 -32.22 -11.58
C THR A 762 6.54 -33.32 -11.22
N ALA A 763 6.74 -33.61 -9.93
CA ALA A 763 7.68 -34.64 -9.49
C ALA A 763 7.47 -36.01 -10.15
N ALA A 764 6.21 -36.42 -10.40
CA ALA A 764 5.91 -37.67 -11.09
C ALA A 764 6.29 -37.62 -12.58
N SER A 765 6.10 -36.48 -13.23
CA SER A 765 6.62 -36.26 -14.60
C SER A 765 8.15 -36.29 -14.62
N GLN A 766 8.82 -35.70 -13.62
CA GLN A 766 10.29 -35.73 -13.51
C GLN A 766 10.82 -37.15 -13.33
N ALA A 767 10.18 -37.97 -12.47
CA ALA A 767 10.55 -39.38 -12.31
C ALA A 767 10.40 -40.18 -13.61
N ASN A 768 9.34 -39.92 -14.38
CA ASN A 768 9.17 -40.54 -15.70
C ASN A 768 10.25 -40.11 -16.71
N ILE A 769 10.65 -38.82 -16.70
CA ILE A 769 11.76 -38.33 -17.55
C ILE A 769 13.04 -39.08 -17.20
N ALA A 770 13.40 -39.11 -15.91
CA ALA A 770 14.65 -39.71 -15.46
C ALA A 770 14.72 -41.23 -15.75
N LEU A 771 13.61 -41.96 -15.59
CA LEU A 771 13.57 -43.39 -15.90
C LEU A 771 13.61 -43.67 -17.42
N LEU A 772 13.01 -42.82 -18.25
CA LEU A 772 13.13 -42.91 -19.71
C LEU A 772 14.57 -42.65 -20.17
N GLU A 773 15.24 -41.65 -19.60
CA GLU A 773 16.65 -41.36 -19.90
C GLU A 773 17.57 -42.50 -19.47
N ARG A 774 17.33 -43.09 -18.29
CA ARG A 774 18.10 -44.24 -17.83
C ARG A 774 17.87 -45.48 -18.70
N ALA A 775 16.63 -45.78 -19.05
CA ALA A 775 16.33 -46.91 -19.94
C ALA A 775 17.03 -46.75 -21.30
N ARG A 776 17.12 -45.52 -21.82
CA ARG A 776 17.90 -45.23 -23.03
C ARG A 776 19.40 -45.50 -22.84
N GLU A 777 19.99 -45.03 -21.74
CA GLU A 777 21.42 -45.18 -21.47
C GLU A 777 21.84 -46.65 -21.32
N GLU A 778 20.99 -47.44 -20.67
CA GLU A 778 21.25 -48.86 -20.39
C GLU A 778 20.69 -49.80 -21.48
N GLY A 779 20.00 -49.25 -22.50
CA GLY A 779 19.42 -50.02 -23.61
C GLY A 779 18.22 -50.90 -23.22
N TRP A 780 17.48 -50.52 -22.18
CA TRP A 780 16.31 -51.25 -21.67
C TRP A 780 15.03 -50.85 -22.40
N GLU A 781 14.16 -51.83 -22.68
CA GLU A 781 12.85 -51.56 -23.26
C GLU A 781 11.89 -50.99 -22.20
N PHE A 782 11.34 -49.80 -22.43
CA PHE A 782 10.46 -49.08 -21.51
C PHE A 782 8.99 -49.33 -21.83
N ASN A 783 8.29 -50.04 -20.94
CA ASN A 783 6.89 -50.43 -21.08
C ASN A 783 6.04 -49.76 -19.99
N ALA A 784 5.03 -48.96 -20.37
CA ALA A 784 4.29 -48.13 -19.42
C ALA A 784 2.77 -48.32 -19.47
N VAL A 785 2.17 -48.58 -18.32
CA VAL A 785 0.72 -48.54 -18.12
C VAL A 785 0.36 -47.28 -17.36
N ASN A 786 -0.52 -46.47 -17.94
CA ASN A 786 -0.82 -45.13 -17.46
C ASN A 786 -2.33 -44.99 -17.23
N HIS A 787 -2.70 -44.75 -15.98
CA HIS A 787 -4.10 -44.67 -15.58
C HIS A 787 -4.50 -43.24 -15.23
N SER A 788 -5.64 -42.77 -15.76
CA SER A 788 -6.24 -41.47 -15.36
C SER A 788 -5.22 -40.32 -15.39
N ARG A 789 -4.96 -39.63 -14.26
CA ARG A 789 -3.93 -38.56 -14.17
C ARG A 789 -2.52 -39.02 -14.53
N GLY A 790 -2.13 -40.25 -14.24
CA GLY A 790 -0.83 -40.82 -14.61
C GLY A 790 -0.55 -40.77 -16.11
N SER A 791 -1.59 -40.75 -16.95
CA SER A 791 -1.43 -40.52 -18.39
C SER A 791 -0.98 -39.10 -18.74
N MET A 792 -1.36 -38.09 -17.94
CA MET A 792 -0.94 -36.70 -18.13
C MET A 792 0.50 -36.50 -17.66
N THR A 793 0.86 -37.04 -16.51
CA THR A 793 2.24 -36.92 -16.01
C THR A 793 3.24 -37.57 -16.96
N PHE A 794 2.89 -38.74 -17.52
CA PHE A 794 3.71 -39.41 -18.53
C PHE A 794 3.72 -38.68 -19.89
N THR A 795 2.57 -38.15 -20.34
CA THR A 795 2.53 -37.35 -21.59
C THR A 795 3.32 -36.06 -21.46
N ASN A 796 3.28 -35.41 -20.30
CA ASN A 796 4.07 -34.21 -20.00
C ASN A 796 5.57 -34.52 -19.98
N ALA A 797 5.97 -35.68 -19.46
CA ALA A 797 7.36 -36.15 -19.56
C ALA A 797 7.82 -36.28 -21.02
N MET A 798 7.02 -36.94 -21.86
CA MET A 798 7.32 -37.07 -23.29
C MET A 798 7.30 -35.73 -24.04
N LEU A 799 6.43 -34.79 -23.64
CA LEU A 799 6.42 -33.43 -24.20
C LEU A 799 7.70 -32.66 -23.86
N GLN A 800 8.21 -32.81 -22.64
CA GLN A 800 9.44 -32.16 -22.18
C GLN A 800 10.65 -32.71 -22.94
N LEU A 801 10.67 -34.00 -23.22
CA LEU A 801 11.70 -34.70 -23.99
C LEU A 801 11.59 -34.52 -25.51
N ARG A 802 10.63 -33.72 -26.01
CA ARG A 802 10.40 -33.54 -27.45
C ARG A 802 11.54 -32.81 -28.17
N GLY A 803 12.21 -31.87 -27.50
CA GLY A 803 13.29 -31.06 -28.10
C GLY A 803 14.67 -31.74 -28.11
N ASP A 804 14.71 -33.02 -27.75
CA ASP A 804 15.91 -33.84 -27.63
C ASP A 804 16.11 -34.70 -28.89
N ASP A 805 15.96 -34.10 -30.08
CA ASP A 805 15.80 -34.67 -31.43
C ASP A 805 16.83 -35.75 -31.86
N GLN A 806 17.87 -35.98 -31.07
CA GLN A 806 18.95 -36.97 -31.28
C GLN A 806 18.84 -38.20 -30.36
N LYS A 807 17.97 -38.16 -29.34
CA LYS A 807 17.85 -39.18 -28.29
C LYS A 807 16.64 -40.07 -28.59
N MET A 808 16.86 -41.20 -29.25
CA MET A 808 15.80 -42.21 -29.50
C MET A 808 15.54 -43.01 -28.22
N PHE A 809 14.35 -42.86 -27.63
CA PHE A 809 13.98 -43.58 -26.42
C PHE A 809 13.42 -44.99 -26.75
N PRO A 810 13.88 -46.07 -26.09
CA PRO A 810 13.50 -47.46 -26.37
C PRO A 810 12.11 -47.80 -25.80
N ILE A 811 11.06 -47.12 -26.26
CA ILE A 811 9.69 -47.30 -25.79
C ILE A 811 9.09 -48.57 -26.45
N GLY A 812 8.71 -49.56 -25.65
CA GLY A 812 8.07 -50.79 -26.13
C GLY A 812 6.57 -50.62 -26.35
N TYR A 813 5.77 -50.60 -25.28
CA TYR A 813 4.35 -50.26 -25.36
C TYR A 813 3.92 -49.26 -24.28
N ILE A 814 2.91 -48.47 -24.62
CA ILE A 814 2.23 -47.53 -23.73
C ILE A 814 0.74 -47.85 -23.73
N LEU A 815 0.18 -48.19 -22.57
CA LEU A 815 -1.25 -48.46 -22.41
C LEU A 815 -1.92 -47.34 -21.60
N TYR A 816 -2.95 -46.70 -22.16
CA TYR A 816 -3.70 -45.61 -21.55
C TYR A 816 -5.10 -46.08 -21.11
N ASN A 817 -5.31 -46.20 -19.80
CA ASN A 817 -6.57 -46.66 -19.19
C ASN A 817 -7.36 -45.49 -18.59
N GLY A 818 -8.55 -45.18 -19.13
CA GLY A 818 -9.37 -44.06 -18.68
C GLY A 818 -8.62 -42.73 -18.68
N ALA A 819 -7.75 -42.56 -19.67
CA ALA A 819 -6.68 -41.57 -19.64
C ALA A 819 -7.19 -40.13 -19.77
N ALA A 820 -6.72 -39.24 -18.89
CA ALA A 820 -6.95 -37.81 -18.98
C ALA A 820 -6.06 -37.12 -20.04
N ALA A 821 -5.01 -37.80 -20.53
CA ALA A 821 -4.26 -37.41 -21.71
C ALA A 821 -4.85 -38.02 -22.99
N ASN A 822 -4.61 -37.38 -24.13
CA ASN A 822 -5.09 -37.85 -25.42
C ASN A 822 -4.14 -38.92 -26.01
N ALA A 823 -4.61 -40.15 -26.21
CA ALA A 823 -3.77 -41.26 -26.65
C ALA A 823 -3.28 -41.09 -28.11
N GLN A 824 -4.06 -40.44 -28.98
CA GLN A 824 -3.63 -40.15 -30.35
C GLN A 824 -2.49 -39.13 -30.38
N GLN A 825 -2.52 -38.15 -29.47
CA GLN A 825 -1.43 -37.21 -29.27
C GLN A 825 -0.18 -37.91 -28.71
N ALA A 826 -0.35 -38.83 -27.77
CA ALA A 826 0.74 -39.65 -27.25
C ALA A 826 1.40 -40.50 -28.35
N LEU A 827 0.63 -41.09 -29.27
CA LEU A 827 1.18 -41.80 -30.44
C LEU A 827 2.06 -40.88 -31.31
N GLY A 828 1.62 -39.64 -31.53
CA GLY A 828 2.40 -38.65 -32.27
C GLY A 828 3.72 -38.29 -31.57
N LEU A 829 3.73 -38.27 -30.24
CA LEU A 829 4.93 -38.05 -29.43
C LEU A 829 5.88 -39.24 -29.49
N VAL A 830 5.38 -40.47 -29.32
CA VAL A 830 6.18 -41.70 -29.42
C VAL A 830 6.84 -41.83 -30.78
N GLY A 831 6.14 -41.47 -31.86
CA GLY A 831 6.73 -41.45 -33.20
C GLY A 831 7.80 -40.37 -33.40
N LEU A 832 7.84 -39.35 -32.53
CA LEU A 832 8.80 -38.24 -32.61
C LEU A 832 10.04 -38.49 -31.75
N ILE A 833 9.88 -39.03 -30.54
CA ILE A 833 10.98 -39.23 -29.58
C ILE A 833 11.43 -40.70 -29.44
N GLY A 834 10.60 -41.65 -29.86
CA GLY A 834 10.88 -43.08 -29.73
C GLY A 834 11.69 -43.68 -30.89
N ASP A 835 12.18 -44.90 -30.70
CA ASP A 835 12.99 -45.66 -31.68
C ASP A 835 12.18 -46.31 -32.83
N ALA A 836 10.99 -45.79 -33.12
CA ALA A 836 10.02 -46.28 -34.10
C ALA A 836 9.40 -47.67 -33.85
N ARG A 837 9.69 -48.35 -32.73
CA ARG A 837 9.08 -49.64 -32.35
C ARG A 837 7.88 -49.50 -31.40
N GLY A 838 7.74 -48.33 -30.76
CA GLY A 838 6.75 -48.07 -29.72
C GLY A 838 5.29 -48.12 -30.15
N GLU A 839 4.47 -48.87 -29.42
CA GLU A 839 3.03 -48.97 -29.65
C GLU A 839 2.22 -48.22 -28.58
N VAL A 840 1.22 -47.43 -28.98
CA VAL A 840 0.28 -46.77 -28.05
C VAL A 840 -1.09 -47.43 -28.11
N TRP A 841 -1.57 -47.85 -26.95
CA TRP A 841 -2.81 -48.58 -26.77
C TRP A 841 -3.82 -47.78 -25.92
N GLN A 842 -5.02 -47.71 -26.48
CA GLN A 842 -6.29 -47.16 -26.06
C GLN A 842 -7.17 -47.97 -25.12
N ASN A 843 -7.60 -47.45 -23.97
CA ASN A 843 -8.74 -48.02 -23.28
C ASN A 843 -9.62 -46.98 -22.55
N THR A 844 -10.85 -46.79 -23.04
CA THR A 844 -11.80 -45.80 -22.51
C THR A 844 -13.23 -46.34 -22.50
N HIS A 845 -13.85 -46.43 -21.32
CA HIS A 845 -15.28 -46.75 -21.21
C HIS A 845 -16.14 -45.58 -21.73
N PRO A 846 -17.26 -45.82 -22.46
CA PRO A 846 -18.10 -44.74 -22.98
C PRO A 846 -18.80 -43.88 -21.91
N THR A 847 -18.93 -44.37 -20.67
CA THR A 847 -19.38 -43.56 -19.51
C THR A 847 -18.25 -43.03 -18.62
N ASP A 848 -16.98 -43.31 -18.96
CA ASP A 848 -15.85 -42.70 -18.26
C ASP A 848 -15.60 -41.30 -18.81
N ILE A 849 -16.10 -40.30 -18.08
CA ILE A 849 -15.98 -38.88 -18.44
C ILE A 849 -14.53 -38.39 -18.47
N VAL A 850 -13.61 -39.02 -17.73
CA VAL A 850 -12.21 -38.62 -17.68
C VAL A 850 -11.51 -38.94 -19.00
N GLY A 851 -11.78 -40.12 -19.55
CA GLY A 851 -11.26 -40.53 -20.85
C GLY A 851 -11.99 -39.90 -22.04
N SER A 852 -13.32 -39.76 -21.97
CA SER A 852 -14.18 -39.50 -23.15
C SER A 852 -14.56 -38.02 -23.41
N TRP A 853 -14.41 -37.12 -22.43
CA TRP A 853 -14.83 -35.73 -22.58
C TRP A 853 -13.89 -34.95 -23.53
N ARG A 854 -14.36 -34.74 -24.77
CA ARG A 854 -13.61 -34.17 -25.91
C ARG A 854 -13.01 -32.77 -25.71
N VAL A 855 -13.61 -31.93 -24.87
CA VAL A 855 -13.25 -30.51 -24.77
C VAL A 855 -12.25 -30.19 -23.64
N ILE A 856 -12.17 -31.00 -22.57
CA ILE A 856 -11.44 -30.61 -21.35
C ILE A 856 -10.50 -31.70 -20.79
N LEU A 857 -10.79 -33.00 -20.97
CA LEU A 857 -10.03 -34.11 -20.36
C LEU A 857 -9.34 -34.97 -21.44
N GLY A 858 -9.54 -36.29 -21.51
CA GLY A 858 -8.82 -37.14 -22.46
C GLY A 858 -9.23 -36.96 -23.93
N GLY A 859 -10.52 -36.76 -24.18
CA GLY A 859 -11.11 -36.71 -25.53
C GLY A 859 -10.86 -37.97 -26.37
N ASN A 860 -10.61 -39.09 -25.70
CA ASN A 860 -10.36 -40.39 -26.30
C ASN A 860 -11.70 -41.04 -26.68
N PRO A 861 -11.84 -41.58 -27.91
CA PRO A 861 -13.05 -42.30 -28.28
C PRO A 861 -13.22 -43.53 -27.39
N ALA A 862 -14.48 -43.87 -27.10
CA ALA A 862 -14.81 -45.08 -26.36
C ALA A 862 -14.31 -46.31 -27.12
N THR A 863 -13.76 -47.27 -26.38
CA THR A 863 -13.20 -48.52 -26.93
C THR A 863 -14.12 -49.72 -26.73
N SER A 864 -15.34 -49.53 -26.18
CA SER A 864 -16.35 -50.58 -26.02
C SER A 864 -17.71 -50.21 -26.62
N GLU A 865 -18.50 -51.23 -26.99
CA GLU A 865 -19.77 -51.10 -27.71
C GLU A 865 -21.01 -50.86 -26.82
N LYS A 866 -20.91 -50.99 -25.49
CA LYS A 866 -22.06 -50.91 -24.55
C LYS A 866 -21.86 -49.84 -23.48
N ASN A 867 -22.98 -49.23 -23.06
CA ASN A 867 -23.02 -48.05 -22.17
C ASN A 867 -23.66 -48.33 -20.78
N GLN A 868 -23.68 -49.59 -20.31
CA GLN A 868 -24.42 -50.00 -19.10
C GLN A 868 -23.60 -49.94 -17.80
N GLY A 869 -22.86 -48.85 -17.56
CA GLY A 869 -22.12 -48.61 -16.32
C GLY A 869 -22.18 -47.15 -15.89
N SER A 870 -22.01 -46.83 -14.60
CA SER A 870 -22.01 -45.45 -14.09
C SER A 870 -20.61 -44.98 -13.69
N PHE A 871 -20.33 -43.69 -13.91
CA PHE A 871 -19.21 -43.03 -13.26
C PHE A 871 -19.49 -42.92 -11.75
N PRO A 872 -18.52 -43.19 -10.85
CA PRO A 872 -17.09 -43.44 -11.08
C PRO A 872 -16.68 -44.91 -11.26
N GLY A 873 -17.62 -45.86 -11.23
CA GLY A 873 -17.33 -47.30 -11.35
C GLY A 873 -16.64 -47.69 -12.67
N SER A 874 -17.07 -47.09 -13.78
CA SER A 874 -16.44 -47.25 -15.09
C SER A 874 -15.00 -46.73 -15.18
N HIS A 875 -14.61 -45.78 -14.33
CA HIS A 875 -13.27 -45.18 -14.33
C HIS A 875 -12.23 -46.04 -13.60
N SER A 876 -12.64 -46.84 -12.61
CA SER A 876 -11.70 -47.65 -11.79
C SER A 876 -11.52 -49.08 -12.31
N ALA A 877 -12.41 -49.54 -13.19
CA ALA A 877 -12.50 -50.93 -13.62
C ALA A 877 -11.84 -51.18 -15.00
N TYR A 878 -10.55 -50.89 -15.13
CA TYR A 878 -9.76 -51.29 -16.29
C TYR A 878 -8.95 -52.54 -15.92
N VAL A 879 -9.16 -53.68 -16.59
CA VAL A 879 -8.44 -54.93 -16.27
C VAL A 879 -7.79 -55.49 -17.54
N GLY A 880 -6.48 -55.72 -17.45
CA GLY A 880 -5.72 -56.41 -18.49
C GLY A 880 -5.81 -57.91 -18.26
N TYR A 881 -6.64 -58.62 -19.05
CA TYR A 881 -6.74 -60.09 -19.12
C TYR A 881 -7.32 -60.82 -17.88
N LEU A 882 -8.48 -61.50 -18.04
CA LEU A 882 -9.04 -62.43 -17.03
C LEU A 882 -9.40 -63.81 -17.64
N PRO A 883 -8.75 -64.92 -17.23
CA PRO A 883 -9.22 -66.30 -17.48
C PRO A 883 -10.49 -66.68 -16.67
N ALA A 884 -11.03 -67.89 -16.92
CA ALA A 884 -12.46 -68.16 -16.86
C ALA A 884 -13.14 -68.41 -15.49
N ASP A 885 -12.45 -68.55 -14.35
CA ASP A 885 -13.09 -69.08 -13.12
C ASP A 885 -12.90 -68.30 -11.80
N GLY A 886 -12.29 -67.11 -11.78
CA GLY A 886 -12.12 -66.28 -10.56
C GLY A 886 -13.29 -65.31 -10.28
N THR A 887 -14.22 -65.69 -9.40
CA THR A 887 -15.60 -65.18 -9.29
C THR A 887 -15.84 -63.86 -8.54
N GLU A 888 -14.84 -63.20 -7.95
CA GLU A 888 -15.08 -61.93 -7.24
C GLU A 888 -14.86 -60.69 -8.14
N LEU A 889 -13.75 -60.64 -8.89
CA LEU A 889 -13.43 -59.51 -9.78
C LEU A 889 -14.23 -59.50 -11.09
N ARG A 890 -14.48 -60.67 -11.69
CA ARG A 890 -15.31 -60.81 -12.89
C ARG A 890 -16.73 -60.29 -12.65
N SER A 891 -17.26 -60.51 -11.44
CA SER A 891 -18.56 -59.98 -11.01
C SER A 891 -18.61 -58.44 -10.98
N ILE A 892 -17.47 -57.79 -10.67
CA ILE A 892 -17.33 -56.33 -10.64
C ILE A 892 -17.14 -55.80 -12.06
N THR A 893 -16.33 -56.46 -12.89
CA THR A 893 -16.11 -56.04 -14.28
C THR A 893 -17.37 -56.20 -15.13
N ASP A 894 -18.09 -57.32 -14.99
CA ASP A 894 -19.36 -57.58 -15.70
C ASP A 894 -20.49 -56.63 -15.26
N LYS A 895 -20.47 -56.15 -14.01
CA LYS A 895 -21.38 -55.09 -13.53
C LYS A 895 -21.11 -53.73 -14.16
N VAL A 896 -19.87 -53.45 -14.55
CA VAL A 896 -19.43 -52.15 -15.05
C VAL A 896 -19.41 -52.09 -16.58
N TRP A 897 -19.01 -53.19 -17.23
CA TRP A 897 -18.84 -53.29 -18.69
C TRP A 897 -19.92 -54.15 -19.38
N GLY A 898 -20.70 -54.92 -18.60
CA GLY A 898 -21.71 -55.88 -19.07
C GLY A 898 -21.18 -57.32 -19.13
N ILE A 899 -22.04 -58.30 -18.81
CA ILE A 899 -21.70 -59.73 -18.75
C ILE A 899 -20.99 -60.21 -20.04
N GLY A 900 -19.77 -60.72 -19.90
CA GLY A 900 -18.98 -61.30 -20.99
C GLY A 900 -18.38 -60.28 -21.97
N LYS A 901 -18.55 -58.98 -21.73
CA LYS A 901 -17.92 -57.90 -22.50
C LYS A 901 -16.68 -57.43 -21.74
N ILE A 902 -15.54 -58.02 -22.08
CA ILE A 902 -14.23 -57.59 -21.55
C ILE A 902 -13.70 -56.39 -22.34
N ASN A 903 -12.81 -55.68 -21.68
CA ASN A 903 -12.10 -54.57 -22.25
C ASN A 903 -11.05 -55.07 -23.25
N GLN A 904 -11.07 -54.57 -24.49
CA GLN A 904 -10.01 -54.82 -25.46
C GLN A 904 -9.28 -53.50 -25.73
N PRO A 905 -8.02 -53.37 -25.29
CA PRO A 905 -7.21 -52.23 -25.67
C PRO A 905 -7.18 -52.07 -27.19
N VAL A 906 -7.45 -50.86 -27.67
CA VAL A 906 -7.44 -50.54 -29.11
C VAL A 906 -6.13 -49.85 -29.45
N ARG A 907 -5.35 -50.46 -30.35
CA ARG A 907 -4.12 -49.85 -30.87
C ARG A 907 -4.43 -48.53 -31.57
N GLN A 908 -3.71 -47.48 -31.21
CA GLN A 908 -3.78 -46.21 -31.93
C GLN A 908 -2.95 -46.31 -33.22
N VAL A 909 -3.51 -45.85 -34.34
CA VAL A 909 -2.84 -45.82 -35.65
C VAL A 909 -2.73 -44.38 -36.17
N PRO A 910 -1.71 -44.05 -37.00
CA PRO A 910 -1.59 -42.73 -37.60
C PRO A 910 -2.80 -42.36 -38.47
N LYS A 911 -3.30 -41.12 -38.39
CA LYS A 911 -4.53 -40.67 -39.05
C LYS A 911 -4.59 -40.87 -40.58
N ARG A 912 -3.46 -41.04 -41.28
CA ARG A 912 -3.44 -41.31 -42.74
C ARG A 912 -3.81 -42.76 -43.13
N GLU A 913 -3.80 -43.72 -42.20
CA GLU A 913 -4.24 -45.11 -42.47
C GLU A 913 -5.67 -45.39 -41.98
N ALA A 914 -6.23 -44.54 -41.12
CA ALA A 914 -7.59 -44.70 -40.59
C ALA A 914 -8.71 -44.42 -41.61
N GLU A 915 -8.40 -43.77 -42.74
CA GLU A 915 -9.36 -43.57 -43.86
C GLU A 915 -9.41 -44.76 -44.84
N LYS A 916 -8.67 -45.85 -44.59
CA LYS A 916 -8.70 -47.10 -45.39
C LYS A 916 -9.17 -48.34 -44.62
N ARG A 917 -9.71 -48.20 -43.42
CA ARG A 917 -10.32 -49.29 -42.63
C ARG A 917 -11.77 -49.01 -42.27
#